data_AF-A0AA88XZP2-F1
#
_entry.id   AF-A0AA88XZP2-F1
#
_cell.length_a   1.000
_cell.length_b   1.000
_cell.length_c   1.000
_cell.angle_alpha   90.00
_cell.angle_beta   90.00
_cell.angle_gamma   90.00
#
_symmetry.space_group_name_H-M   'P 1'
#
loop_
_entity.id
_entity.type
_entity.pdbx_description
1 polymer ?
#
loop_
_entity_poly.entity_id
_entity_poly.type
_entity_poly.pdbx_seq_one_letter_code
_entity_poly.pdbx_strand_id
1 'polypeptide(L)'
;MYRALRGKTIFITGASRGIGKAIALRAAQDGANIVIAAKTAEPNPKLPGTIYTAAKEIEAAGGKCLPCIVDIRYEDQVRKAVQAAVDKFGGIDVLVNNASAINLTGTLETGMKKYDLMMSINGRGTYLCSHVCLPYLLKSKNPHILNISPPLSMKSKWFKNHVAYTKAKYGMSMCALGMSEEFKSEGVAVNCLWPKTMIYTAAVANLMGGESSRSYSRKPDVMSDAAYIILCKDSRSYTGNFAIDEEVLKKNGVTDMDQYAYVPGNRLQLDFFLDLDEKELDLGASGSGGVGPDRVFQQIKGALNKELVSGVGGVFQFNLTGKDGGSWYVDLKNGSGSVGKGAASDPQCILTMDSEDFIKMFAGELKSTAAYMAGKLKIKGNMGLAMKLEKLTERTKSKNASVCTVEAAGGKCLPCIVDICYEDQVRKAVQDAVDKFGGIDVLVNNASAISLTGTLETGMKKYDLLNNINGRGTYLCSRVCLPHLLKSKNPHILNISLPLNMNSKWFKDHVAHTFSKYGMSMCALGMAKEFKSEGVAVNCLWPKKGIYTAAVAYIGGDGAIKHCRKPEIMSDAAYVILTKDSRSYTGNFAVDEEVLKQNGVTDMDHYAHVPGNRLAPCRFLEPDPDGTDIESLGVGGPDRVFQQIKGALSKELVSEVGSVLQFNVTGKDGGSWYVDLKNGSGSVGKGAASDPQCILTMNSEDFIKMFAGELKSTAAYMAGKLKIKGNMGLAMKLEKLTERTKSKL
;
A
#
# COMPACT_ATOMS: atom_id res chain seq x y z
N MET A 1 -0.79 17.96 41.95
CA MET A 1 -1.14 17.50 40.59
C MET A 1 -0.12 16.45 40.18
N TYR A 2 -0.54 15.19 39.96
CA TYR A 2 0.36 14.12 39.52
C TYR A 2 0.79 14.42 38.07
N ARG A 3 2.09 14.65 37.84
CA ARG A 3 2.65 14.88 36.50
C ARG A 3 2.88 13.55 35.81
N ALA A 4 1.84 13.02 35.15
CA ALA A 4 1.80 11.66 34.63
C ALA A 4 2.85 11.39 33.54
N LEU A 5 3.23 12.43 32.77
CA LEU A 5 4.21 12.30 31.68
C LEU A 5 5.62 12.78 32.06
N ARG A 6 5.87 13.10 33.33
CA ARG A 6 7.17 13.62 33.77
C ARG A 6 8.29 12.62 33.47
N GLY A 7 9.31 13.07 32.74
CA GLY A 7 10.47 12.27 32.36
C GLY A 7 10.18 11.17 31.33
N LYS A 8 8.95 11.06 30.81
CA LYS A 8 8.60 10.15 29.72
C LYS A 8 9.13 10.66 28.40
N THR A 9 9.71 9.77 27.59
CA THR A 9 10.23 10.13 26.27
C THR A 9 9.19 9.88 25.19
N ILE A 10 8.79 10.95 24.50
CA ILE A 10 7.73 10.96 23.50
C ILE A 10 8.33 11.31 22.15
N PHE A 11 8.30 10.36 21.22
CA PHE A 11 8.72 10.55 19.84
C PHE A 11 7.54 10.96 18.97
N ILE A 12 7.54 12.17 18.41
CA ILE A 12 6.39 12.71 17.68
C ILE A 12 6.79 13.05 16.24
N THR A 13 6.16 12.38 15.27
CA THR A 13 6.37 12.67 13.85
C THR A 13 5.58 13.90 13.42
N GLY A 14 6.19 14.80 12.65
CA GLY A 14 5.53 16.00 12.15
C GLY A 14 5.22 17.05 13.22
N ALA A 15 5.99 17.12 14.31
CA ALA A 15 5.71 17.98 15.47
C ALA A 15 6.24 19.43 15.36
N SER A 16 6.66 19.89 14.19
CA SER A 16 7.13 21.27 14.01
C SER A 16 5.99 22.31 14.02
N ARG A 17 4.73 21.87 13.85
CA ARG A 17 3.52 22.71 13.80
C ARG A 17 2.23 21.89 13.98
N GLY A 18 1.10 22.58 14.09
CA GLY A 18 -0.23 21.96 14.11
C GLY A 18 -0.45 21.01 15.29
N ILE A 19 -1.22 19.94 15.07
CA ILE A 19 -1.61 18.96 16.09
C ILE A 19 -0.39 18.34 16.79
N GLY A 20 0.61 17.87 16.03
CA GLY A 20 1.82 17.29 16.61
C GLY A 20 2.58 18.25 17.55
N LYS A 21 2.66 19.54 17.21
CA LYS A 21 3.26 20.55 18.08
C LYS A 21 2.41 20.82 19.34
N ALA A 22 1.09 20.87 19.21
CA ALA A 22 0.21 21.05 20.35
C ALA A 22 0.33 19.87 21.35
N ILE A 23 0.36 18.63 20.85
CA ILE A 23 0.60 17.44 21.68
C ILE A 23 1.95 17.54 22.40
N ALA A 24 2.99 17.95 21.67
CA ALA A 24 4.33 18.15 22.23
C ALA A 24 4.34 19.18 23.37
N LEU A 25 3.72 20.35 23.16
CA LEU A 25 3.63 21.42 24.17
C LEU A 25 2.84 20.97 25.40
N ARG A 26 1.71 20.29 25.20
CA ARG A 26 0.88 19.81 26.31
C ARG A 26 1.59 18.78 27.18
N ALA A 27 2.35 17.86 26.58
CA ALA A 27 3.16 16.91 27.31
C ALA A 27 4.41 17.56 27.96
N ALA A 28 4.98 18.58 27.33
CA ALA A 28 6.11 19.34 27.86
C ALA A 28 5.76 20.08 29.17
N GLN A 29 4.53 20.58 29.30
CA GLN A 29 4.02 21.18 30.55
C GLN A 29 4.08 20.22 31.75
N ASP A 30 4.03 18.91 31.49
CA ASP A 30 4.19 17.86 32.50
C ASP A 30 5.66 17.50 32.80
N GLY A 31 6.61 18.08 32.04
CA GLY A 31 8.04 17.79 32.13
C GLY A 31 8.47 16.55 31.35
N ALA A 32 7.78 16.23 30.24
CA ALA A 32 8.17 15.15 29.33
C ALA A 32 9.44 15.49 28.53
N ASN A 33 10.14 14.44 28.07
CA ASN A 33 11.19 14.55 27.06
C ASN A 33 10.55 14.40 25.68
N ILE A 34 10.67 15.41 24.82
CA ILE A 34 10.05 15.44 23.50
C ILE A 34 11.10 15.29 22.41
N VAL A 35 10.86 14.37 21.48
CA VAL A 35 11.63 14.26 20.24
C VAL A 35 10.75 14.76 19.09
N ILE A 36 11.16 15.84 18.44
CA ILE A 36 10.48 16.39 17.26
C ILE A 36 11.11 15.75 16.02
N ALA A 37 10.42 14.83 15.37
CA ALA A 37 10.85 14.25 14.10
C ALA A 37 10.13 14.91 12.94
N ALA A 38 10.74 15.92 12.30
CA ALA A 38 10.13 16.63 11.18
C ALA A 38 11.16 17.21 10.20
N LYS A 39 10.73 17.49 8.97
CA LYS A 39 11.61 17.90 7.86
C LYS A 39 11.98 19.38 7.81
N THR A 40 11.25 20.26 8.51
CA THR A 40 11.39 21.72 8.33
C THR A 40 12.41 22.30 9.32
N ALA A 41 13.67 22.41 8.88
CA ALA A 41 14.73 23.10 9.62
C ALA A 41 14.75 24.61 9.33
N GLU A 42 14.53 24.98 8.06
CA GLU A 42 14.55 26.36 7.59
C GLU A 42 13.14 26.98 7.51
N PRO A 43 13.00 28.30 7.76
CA PRO A 43 11.74 29.00 7.59
C PRO A 43 11.16 28.83 6.18
N ASN A 44 9.85 28.62 6.09
CA ASN A 44 9.14 28.48 4.82
C ASN A 44 7.99 29.49 4.77
N PRO A 45 7.89 30.34 3.72
CA PRO A 45 6.84 31.35 3.62
C PRO A 45 5.41 30.78 3.68
N LYS A 46 5.21 29.52 3.25
CA LYS A 46 3.90 28.84 3.22
C LYS A 46 3.64 27.97 4.45
N LEU A 47 4.66 27.72 5.27
CA LEU A 47 4.60 26.80 6.41
C LEU A 47 5.33 27.43 7.61
N PRO A 48 4.64 28.17 8.48
CA PRO A 48 5.27 28.80 9.64
C PRO A 48 5.83 27.75 10.61
N GLY A 49 6.90 28.14 11.30
CA GLY A 49 7.60 27.34 12.31
C GLY A 49 8.60 26.33 11.73
N THR A 50 9.67 26.10 12.48
CA THR A 50 10.71 25.09 12.22
C THR A 50 10.82 24.13 13.41
N ILE A 51 11.59 23.05 13.27
CA ILE A 51 11.89 22.17 14.41
C ILE A 51 12.57 22.92 15.55
N TYR A 52 13.39 23.92 15.25
CA TYR A 52 14.14 24.68 16.25
C TYR A 52 13.28 25.70 16.98
N THR A 53 12.36 26.38 16.29
CA THR A 53 11.40 27.28 16.96
C THR A 53 10.45 26.48 17.85
N ALA A 54 9.96 25.34 17.36
CA ALA A 54 9.12 24.45 18.16
C ALA A 54 9.87 23.91 19.39
N ALA A 55 11.14 23.53 19.25
CA ALA A 55 11.96 23.07 20.37
C ALA A 55 12.09 24.11 21.48
N LYS A 56 12.34 25.39 21.13
CA LYS A 56 12.41 26.49 22.10
C LYS A 56 11.10 26.67 22.86
N GLU A 57 9.97 26.58 22.17
CA GLU A 57 8.64 26.69 22.81
C GLU A 57 8.36 25.50 23.75
N ILE A 58 8.79 24.29 23.38
CA ILE A 58 8.67 23.09 24.20
C ILE A 58 9.53 23.18 25.46
N GLU A 59 10.76 23.69 25.35
CA GLU A 59 11.63 23.90 26.50
C GLU A 59 11.08 25.00 27.42
N ALA A 60 10.57 26.09 26.85
CA ALA A 60 9.90 27.14 27.62
C ALA A 60 8.63 26.66 28.34
N ALA A 61 7.92 25.68 27.79
CA ALA A 61 6.76 25.05 28.43
C ALA A 61 7.13 24.13 29.60
N GLY A 62 8.42 23.82 29.82
CA GLY A 62 8.92 23.03 30.94
C GLY A 62 9.38 21.61 30.59
N GLY A 63 9.36 21.24 29.31
CA GLY A 63 9.87 19.95 28.83
C GLY A 63 11.36 19.98 28.47
N LYS A 64 11.89 18.83 28.06
CA LYS A 64 13.21 18.74 27.37
C LYS A 64 12.96 18.45 25.91
N CYS A 65 13.73 19.04 24.99
CA CYS A 65 13.53 18.81 23.56
C CYS A 65 14.76 18.21 22.85
N LEU A 66 14.50 17.35 21.86
CA LEU A 66 15.46 16.93 20.84
C LEU A 66 14.84 17.15 19.45
N PRO A 67 15.26 18.20 18.71
CA PRO A 67 14.86 18.39 17.33
C PRO A 67 15.66 17.47 16.40
N CYS A 68 14.97 16.61 15.66
CA CYS A 68 15.54 15.70 14.66
C CYS A 68 15.01 16.08 13.27
N ILE A 69 15.91 16.45 12.35
CA ILE A 69 15.58 16.63 10.94
C ILE A 69 15.32 15.24 10.33
N VAL A 70 14.05 14.94 10.08
CA VAL A 70 13.62 13.61 9.61
C VAL A 70 12.54 13.74 8.55
N ASP A 71 12.75 13.03 7.45
CA ASP A 71 11.70 12.65 6.53
C ASP A 71 11.39 11.16 6.70
N ILE A 72 10.21 10.87 7.25
CA ILE A 72 9.78 9.52 7.63
C ILE A 72 9.56 8.57 6.43
N ARG A 73 9.76 9.05 5.20
CA ARG A 73 9.81 8.19 4.02
C ARG A 73 11.14 7.40 3.96
N TYR A 74 12.19 7.86 4.64
CA TYR A 74 13.51 7.24 4.60
C TYR A 74 13.83 6.53 5.91
N GLU A 75 14.00 5.21 5.82
CA GLU A 75 14.25 4.33 6.97
C GLU A 75 15.50 4.74 7.77
N ASP A 76 16.62 5.03 7.09
CA ASP A 76 17.87 5.40 7.75
C ASP A 76 17.74 6.69 8.58
N GLN A 77 16.91 7.64 8.13
CA GLN A 77 16.68 8.89 8.88
C GLN A 77 15.85 8.62 10.14
N VAL A 78 14.83 7.76 10.04
CA VAL A 78 14.01 7.35 11.20
C VAL A 78 14.85 6.60 12.21
N ARG A 79 15.66 5.62 11.78
CA ARG A 79 16.58 4.86 12.64
C ARG A 79 17.57 5.77 13.36
N LYS A 80 18.21 6.70 12.65
CA LYS A 80 19.14 7.67 13.26
C LYS A 80 18.45 8.55 14.30
N ALA A 81 17.24 9.03 14.04
CA ALA A 81 16.50 9.87 14.98
C ALA A 81 16.03 9.11 16.23
N VAL A 82 15.59 7.85 16.06
CA VAL A 82 15.24 6.98 17.19
C VAL A 82 16.47 6.66 18.02
N GLN A 83 17.61 6.37 17.40
CA GLN A 83 18.85 6.13 18.13
C GLN A 83 19.29 7.38 18.91
N ALA A 84 19.26 8.57 18.28
CA ALA A 84 19.58 9.82 18.96
C ALA A 84 18.65 10.11 20.16
N ALA A 85 17.37 9.75 20.07
CA ALA A 85 16.43 9.84 21.18
C ALA A 85 16.81 8.91 22.34
N VAL A 86 17.17 7.67 22.02
CA VAL A 86 17.60 6.66 22.99
C VAL A 86 18.92 7.07 23.65
N ASP A 87 19.89 7.57 22.89
CA ASP A 87 21.17 8.03 23.42
C ASP A 87 20.99 9.22 24.37
N LYS A 88 20.07 10.14 24.05
CA LYS A 88 19.84 11.35 24.85
C LYS A 88 18.95 11.13 26.08
N PHE A 89 17.92 10.28 25.97
CA PHE A 89 16.88 10.14 26.99
C PHE A 89 16.74 8.73 27.57
N GLY A 90 17.56 7.77 27.12
CA GLY A 90 17.62 6.40 27.66
C GLY A 90 16.56 5.42 27.11
N GLY A 91 15.62 5.88 26.29
CA GLY A 91 14.55 5.04 25.75
C GLY A 91 13.43 5.84 25.09
N ILE A 92 12.37 5.14 24.68
CA ILE A 92 11.13 5.72 24.14
C ILE A 92 9.95 5.10 24.90
N ASP A 93 9.12 5.93 25.52
CA ASP A 93 7.90 5.50 26.21
C ASP A 93 6.67 5.62 25.32
N VAL A 94 6.65 6.61 24.42
CA VAL A 94 5.50 6.92 23.57
C VAL A 94 5.94 7.25 22.15
N LEU A 95 5.25 6.69 21.15
CA LEU A 95 5.29 7.13 19.76
C LEU A 95 3.96 7.80 19.39
N VAL A 96 4.03 9.01 18.82
CA VAL A 96 2.87 9.67 18.20
C VAL A 96 3.09 9.78 16.70
N ASN A 97 2.34 8.98 15.93
CA ASN A 97 2.33 9.04 14.47
C ASN A 97 1.34 10.12 14.01
N ASN A 98 1.84 11.35 13.83
CA ASN A 98 1.05 12.51 13.44
C ASN A 98 1.35 13.00 12.01
N ALA A 99 2.57 12.79 11.50
CA ALA A 99 2.95 13.24 10.16
C ALA A 99 2.01 12.64 9.09
N SER A 100 1.48 13.50 8.22
CA SER A 100 0.60 13.09 7.14
C SER A 100 0.69 14.01 5.92
N ALA A 101 0.28 13.48 4.78
CA ALA A 101 0.03 14.20 3.55
C ALA A 101 -1.42 13.98 3.08
N ILE A 102 -1.98 15.02 2.47
CA ILE A 102 -3.37 15.08 2.03
C ILE A 102 -3.43 15.52 0.57
N ASN A 103 -4.26 14.83 -0.22
CA ASN A 103 -4.68 15.24 -1.55
C ASN A 103 -6.04 14.60 -1.83
N LEU A 104 -7.08 15.42 -1.88
CA LEU A 104 -8.47 14.99 -2.07
C LEU A 104 -8.83 15.12 -3.56
N THR A 105 -8.45 14.12 -4.35
CA THR A 105 -8.74 14.07 -5.79
C THR A 105 -9.20 12.68 -6.20
N GLY A 106 -9.99 12.61 -7.27
CA GLY A 106 -10.45 11.36 -7.86
C GLY A 106 -9.31 10.50 -8.41
N THR A 107 -9.67 9.29 -8.84
CA THR A 107 -8.73 8.26 -9.29
C THR A 107 -7.96 8.70 -10.53
N LEU A 108 -8.61 9.34 -11.50
CA LEU A 108 -7.94 9.79 -12.73
C LEU A 108 -7.03 11.00 -12.48
N GLU A 109 -7.44 11.91 -11.60
CA GLU A 109 -6.74 13.16 -11.24
C GLU A 109 -5.55 12.92 -10.30
N THR A 110 -5.58 11.83 -9.53
CA THR A 110 -4.49 11.47 -8.62
C THR A 110 -3.38 10.74 -9.38
N GLY A 111 -2.39 11.48 -9.86
CA GLY A 111 -1.17 10.88 -10.43
C GLY A 111 -0.36 10.08 -9.40
N MET A 112 0.42 9.08 -9.87
CA MET A 112 1.15 8.16 -8.97
C MET A 112 2.14 8.86 -8.04
N LYS A 113 2.77 9.97 -8.46
CA LYS A 113 3.62 10.76 -7.56
C LYS A 113 2.89 11.25 -6.30
N LYS A 114 1.62 11.68 -6.45
CA LYS A 114 0.80 12.14 -5.31
C LYS A 114 0.29 10.97 -4.49
N TYR A 115 -0.11 9.89 -5.16
CA TYR A 115 -0.48 8.63 -4.50
C TYR A 115 0.65 8.10 -3.62
N ASP A 116 1.84 7.96 -4.21
CA ASP A 116 3.04 7.43 -3.56
C ASP A 116 3.45 8.32 -2.39
N LEU A 117 3.34 9.65 -2.53
CA LEU A 117 3.59 10.58 -1.43
C LEU A 117 2.66 10.34 -0.24
N MET A 118 1.34 10.21 -0.47
CA MET A 118 0.37 9.97 0.60
C MET A 118 0.60 8.62 1.27
N MET A 119 0.80 7.54 0.49
CA MET A 119 1.05 6.20 1.03
C MET A 119 2.37 6.14 1.80
N SER A 120 3.43 6.78 1.27
CA SER A 120 4.77 6.75 1.86
C SER A 120 4.83 7.47 3.20
N ILE A 121 4.03 8.53 3.40
CA ILE A 121 4.00 9.30 4.65
C ILE A 121 2.98 8.70 5.62
N ASN A 122 1.74 8.50 5.19
CA ASN A 122 0.66 8.13 6.10
C ASN A 122 0.80 6.66 6.51
N GLY A 123 0.58 5.72 5.59
CA GLY A 123 0.59 4.29 5.89
C GLY A 123 1.99 3.75 6.18
N ARG A 124 2.90 3.86 5.20
CA ARG A 124 4.26 3.34 5.30
C ARG A 124 5.07 4.02 6.40
N GLY A 125 4.98 5.35 6.50
CA GLY A 125 5.68 6.11 7.53
C GLY A 125 5.23 5.74 8.94
N THR A 126 3.93 5.56 9.15
CA THR A 126 3.39 5.05 10.43
C THR A 126 3.91 3.66 10.75
N TYR A 127 3.87 2.73 9.78
CA TYR A 127 4.40 1.39 9.98
C TYR A 127 5.90 1.39 10.32
N LEU A 128 6.70 2.14 9.57
CA LEU A 128 8.15 2.28 9.77
C LEU A 128 8.48 2.86 11.14
N CYS A 129 7.84 3.98 11.53
CA CYS A 129 8.08 4.59 12.83
C CYS A 129 7.68 3.65 13.97
N SER A 130 6.55 2.95 13.85
CA SER A 130 6.17 1.92 14.83
C SER A 130 7.19 0.79 14.89
N HIS A 131 7.57 0.22 13.74
CA HIS A 131 8.55 -0.86 13.65
C HIS A 131 9.89 -0.50 14.31
N VAL A 132 10.41 0.71 14.07
CA VAL A 132 11.71 1.14 14.63
C VAL A 132 11.61 1.51 16.11
N CYS A 133 10.49 2.04 16.59
CA CYS A 133 10.30 2.40 17.99
C CYS A 133 9.93 1.21 18.89
N LEU A 134 9.25 0.19 18.35
CA LEU A 134 8.74 -0.97 19.10
C LEU A 134 9.78 -1.65 20.01
N PRO A 135 11.03 -1.93 19.57
CA PRO A 135 12.05 -2.54 20.44
C PRO A 135 12.37 -1.75 21.71
N TYR A 136 12.14 -0.42 21.70
CA TYR A 136 12.33 0.44 22.86
C TYR A 136 11.05 0.61 23.67
N LEU A 137 9.89 0.68 23.00
CA LEU A 137 8.58 0.69 23.64
C LEU A 137 8.37 -0.57 24.50
N LEU A 138 8.79 -1.74 24.03
CA LEU A 138 8.71 -2.99 24.79
C LEU A 138 9.48 -2.97 26.12
N LYS A 139 10.38 -2.01 26.32
CA LYS A 139 11.12 -1.81 27.57
C LYS A 139 10.49 -0.75 28.48
N SER A 140 9.49 -0.01 27.99
CA SER A 140 8.77 1.01 28.75
C SER A 140 7.80 0.37 29.76
N LYS A 141 7.56 1.08 30.87
CA LYS A 141 6.58 0.67 31.88
C LYS A 141 5.13 0.90 31.44
N ASN A 142 4.90 1.87 30.57
CA ASN A 142 3.56 2.22 30.06
C ASN A 142 3.69 2.60 28.57
N PRO A 143 3.95 1.65 27.67
CA PRO A 143 4.20 1.94 26.26
C PRO A 143 2.94 2.33 25.50
N HIS A 144 3.00 3.43 24.75
CA HIS A 144 1.90 3.88 23.89
C HIS A 144 2.37 4.17 22.46
N ILE A 145 1.57 3.76 21.49
CA ILE A 145 1.58 4.23 20.11
C ILE A 145 0.24 4.91 19.85
N LEU A 146 0.26 6.20 19.53
CA LEU A 146 -0.92 6.99 19.20
C LEU A 146 -0.86 7.43 17.74
N ASN A 147 -1.78 6.92 16.92
CA ASN A 147 -1.90 7.29 15.51
C ASN A 147 -2.96 8.39 15.36
N ILE A 148 -2.60 9.53 14.75
CA ILE A 148 -3.57 10.59 14.43
C ILE A 148 -4.29 10.20 13.14
N SER A 149 -5.25 9.29 13.25
CA SER A 149 -5.94 8.64 12.14
C SER A 149 -7.39 8.30 12.46
N PRO A 150 -8.26 8.24 11.43
CA PRO A 150 -9.70 8.12 11.62
C PRO A 150 -10.15 6.73 12.09
N PRO A 151 -11.38 6.60 12.62
CA PRO A 151 -12.05 5.31 12.71
C PRO A 151 -12.18 4.66 11.32
N LEU A 152 -12.17 3.33 11.32
CA LEU A 152 -12.34 2.53 10.09
C LEU A 152 -13.83 2.38 9.77
N SER A 153 -14.27 2.96 8.65
CA SER A 153 -15.61 2.78 8.09
C SER A 153 -15.52 2.32 6.64
N MET A 154 -16.08 1.15 6.34
CA MET A 154 -16.07 0.60 4.98
C MET A 154 -17.24 1.11 4.12
N LYS A 155 -17.97 2.14 4.59
CA LYS A 155 -19.02 2.78 3.78
C LYS A 155 -18.39 3.47 2.57
N SER A 156 -18.86 3.13 1.38
CA SER A 156 -18.27 3.59 0.11
C SER A 156 -18.25 5.12 -0.04
N LYS A 157 -19.12 5.86 0.67
CA LYS A 157 -19.13 7.33 0.69
C LYS A 157 -17.78 7.93 1.10
N TRP A 158 -17.05 7.25 1.99
CA TRP A 158 -15.74 7.69 2.47
C TRP A 158 -14.58 7.37 1.52
N PHE A 159 -14.83 6.68 0.41
CA PHE A 159 -13.82 6.37 -0.59
C PHE A 159 -14.06 7.12 -1.90
N LYS A 160 -15.33 7.47 -2.19
CA LYS A 160 -15.73 8.17 -3.41
C LYS A 160 -14.90 9.45 -3.59
N ASN A 161 -14.32 9.63 -4.77
CA ASN A 161 -13.57 10.82 -5.19
C ASN A 161 -12.26 11.12 -4.40
N HIS A 162 -11.83 10.25 -3.49
CA HIS A 162 -10.56 10.41 -2.76
C HIS A 162 -10.02 9.09 -2.20
N VAL A 163 -10.24 7.98 -2.91
CA VAL A 163 -9.89 6.61 -2.48
C VAL A 163 -8.41 6.47 -2.09
N ALA A 164 -7.52 7.17 -2.81
CA ALA A 164 -6.09 7.17 -2.52
C ALA A 164 -5.78 7.76 -1.13
N TYR A 165 -6.42 8.88 -0.77
CA TYR A 165 -6.24 9.50 0.54
C TYR A 165 -6.87 8.66 1.65
N THR A 166 -8.09 8.17 1.45
CA THR A 166 -8.79 7.32 2.43
C THR A 166 -7.95 6.09 2.76
N LYS A 167 -7.48 5.38 1.74
CA LYS A 167 -6.60 4.22 1.93
C LYS A 167 -5.30 4.59 2.67
N ALA A 168 -4.70 5.74 2.35
CA ALA A 168 -3.49 6.19 3.03
C ALA A 168 -3.72 6.45 4.53
N LYS A 169 -4.83 7.11 4.90
CA LYS A 169 -5.21 7.34 6.31
C LYS A 169 -5.65 6.06 7.02
N TYR A 170 -6.41 5.21 6.35
CA TYR A 170 -6.84 3.92 6.90
C TYR A 170 -5.67 2.96 7.08
N GLY A 171 -4.56 3.12 6.35
CA GLY A 171 -3.33 2.40 6.63
C GLY A 171 -2.75 2.67 8.01
N MET A 172 -2.86 3.90 8.51
CA MET A 172 -2.47 4.24 9.89
C MET A 172 -3.40 3.55 10.90
N SER A 173 -4.70 3.58 10.63
CA SER A 173 -5.74 2.95 11.44
C SER A 173 -5.62 1.43 11.49
N MET A 174 -5.26 0.80 10.38
CA MET A 174 -4.98 -0.65 10.29
C MET A 174 -3.70 -1.04 11.02
N CYS A 175 -2.67 -0.17 11.02
CA CYS A 175 -1.52 -0.38 11.90
C CYS A 175 -1.95 -0.38 13.38
N ALA A 176 -2.84 0.53 13.77
CA ALA A 176 -3.33 0.55 15.15
C ALA A 176 -4.11 -0.71 15.50
N LEU A 177 -5.07 -1.08 14.66
CA LEU A 177 -5.88 -2.28 14.85
C LEU A 177 -5.02 -3.55 14.97
N GLY A 178 -4.09 -3.74 14.03
CA GLY A 178 -3.25 -4.93 14.00
C GLY A 178 -2.22 -4.99 15.12
N MET A 179 -1.44 -3.92 15.31
CA MET A 179 -0.39 -3.90 16.34
C MET A 179 -0.99 -3.93 17.76
N SER A 180 -2.22 -3.44 17.95
CA SER A 180 -2.90 -3.53 19.26
C SER A 180 -3.17 -4.97 19.69
N GLU A 181 -3.50 -5.85 18.74
CA GLU A 181 -3.73 -7.28 19.00
C GLU A 181 -2.41 -8.05 19.04
N GLU A 182 -1.47 -7.72 18.16
CA GLU A 182 -0.15 -8.36 18.07
C GLU A 182 0.65 -8.18 19.36
N PHE A 183 0.69 -6.97 19.93
CA PHE A 183 1.50 -6.64 21.12
C PHE A 183 0.71 -6.55 22.43
N LYS A 184 -0.49 -7.14 22.46
CA LYS A 184 -1.39 -7.08 23.60
C LYS A 184 -0.80 -7.74 24.85
N SER A 185 -0.16 -8.90 24.68
CA SER A 185 0.51 -9.66 25.76
C SER A 185 1.65 -8.87 26.40
N GLU A 186 2.41 -8.17 25.56
CA GLU A 186 3.56 -7.35 25.88
C GLU A 186 3.13 -6.06 26.59
N GLY A 187 1.86 -5.69 26.50
CA GLY A 187 1.28 -4.52 27.16
C GLY A 187 1.51 -3.21 26.42
N VAL A 188 1.74 -3.25 25.11
CA VAL A 188 1.85 -2.05 24.26
C VAL A 188 0.45 -1.56 23.89
N ALA A 189 0.11 -0.34 24.29
CA ALA A 189 -1.12 0.29 23.85
C ALA A 189 -0.94 0.88 22.45
N VAL A 190 -1.85 0.53 21.54
CA VAL A 190 -1.87 1.10 20.19
C VAL A 190 -3.28 1.61 19.91
N ASN A 191 -3.44 2.93 19.78
CA ASN A 191 -4.74 3.58 19.64
C ASN A 191 -4.74 4.60 18.50
N CYS A 192 -5.92 4.94 18.00
CA CYS A 192 -6.15 6.07 17.11
C CYS A 192 -6.82 7.23 17.85
N LEU A 193 -6.51 8.45 17.43
CA LEU A 193 -7.23 9.66 17.82
C LEU A 193 -7.58 10.49 16.58
N TRP A 194 -8.85 10.88 16.47
CA TRP A 194 -9.37 11.65 15.35
C TRP A 194 -10.21 12.84 15.84
N PRO A 195 -10.16 13.99 15.16
CA PRO A 195 -11.00 15.11 15.54
C PRO A 195 -12.45 14.91 15.10
N LYS A 196 -13.41 15.34 15.93
CA LYS A 196 -14.83 15.37 15.55
C LYS A 196 -15.12 16.44 14.50
N THR A 197 -14.42 17.57 14.60
CA THR A 197 -14.61 18.75 13.74
C THR A 197 -13.29 19.16 13.11
N MET A 198 -13.36 19.91 12.03
CA MET A 198 -12.17 20.38 11.33
C MET A 198 -11.22 21.11 12.28
N ILE A 199 -9.93 20.75 12.24
CA ILE A 199 -8.88 21.44 12.99
C ILE A 199 -8.15 22.40 12.07
N TYR A 200 -8.14 23.68 12.43
CA TYR A 200 -7.44 24.68 11.63
C TYR A 200 -5.92 24.45 11.75
N THR A 201 -5.33 24.02 10.65
CA THR A 201 -3.90 23.78 10.51
C THR A 201 -3.39 24.42 9.23
N ALA A 202 -2.07 24.52 9.06
CA ALA A 202 -1.50 25.03 7.81
C ALA A 202 -1.96 24.24 6.58
N ALA A 203 -2.25 22.94 6.70
CA ALA A 203 -2.78 22.14 5.59
C ALA A 203 -4.20 22.59 5.23
N VAL A 204 -5.06 22.77 6.23
CA VAL A 204 -6.44 23.26 6.04
C VAL A 204 -6.47 24.67 5.47
N ALA A 205 -5.67 25.59 6.04
CA ALA A 205 -5.54 26.96 5.55
C ALA A 205 -5.08 26.99 4.09
N ASN A 206 -4.15 26.12 3.69
CA ASN A 206 -3.62 26.13 2.33
C ASN A 206 -4.45 25.35 1.30
N LEU A 207 -5.28 24.38 1.71
CA LEU A 207 -5.91 23.41 0.80
C LEU A 207 -7.43 23.29 0.90
N MET A 208 -8.05 23.75 2.00
CA MET A 208 -9.44 23.37 2.35
C MET A 208 -10.30 24.54 2.86
N GLY A 209 -10.05 25.77 2.38
CA GLY A 209 -10.93 26.91 2.63
C GLY A 209 -10.24 28.24 2.94
N GLY A 210 -8.90 28.29 2.97
CA GLY A 210 -8.21 29.54 3.27
C GLY A 210 -8.42 30.01 4.71
N GLU A 211 -8.24 31.30 4.95
CA GLU A 211 -8.48 31.92 6.25
C GLU A 211 -9.94 31.82 6.71
N SER A 212 -10.88 31.71 5.77
CA SER A 212 -12.31 31.51 6.07
C SER A 212 -12.56 30.21 6.87
N SER A 213 -11.73 29.18 6.69
CA SER A 213 -11.86 27.92 7.42
C SER A 213 -11.66 28.03 8.93
N ARG A 214 -11.01 29.10 9.38
CA ARG A 214 -10.83 29.39 10.79
C ARG A 214 -12.17 29.56 11.52
N SER A 215 -13.19 30.13 10.88
CA SER A 215 -14.47 30.46 11.55
C SER A 215 -15.32 29.23 11.88
N TYR A 216 -15.09 28.09 11.21
CA TYR A 216 -15.81 26.83 11.40
C TYR A 216 -14.89 25.67 11.85
N SER A 217 -13.71 26.00 12.39
CA SER A 217 -12.71 25.03 12.86
C SER A 217 -12.36 25.20 14.33
N ARG A 218 -11.84 24.12 14.93
CA ARG A 218 -11.21 24.16 16.27
C ARG A 218 -9.71 24.38 16.21
N LYS A 219 -9.17 24.84 17.34
CA LYS A 219 -7.74 24.92 17.63
C LYS A 219 -7.17 23.51 17.86
N PRO A 220 -5.89 23.27 17.51
CA PRO A 220 -5.23 21.99 17.76
C PRO A 220 -5.25 21.52 19.23
N ASP A 221 -5.48 22.43 20.18
CA ASP A 221 -5.54 22.18 21.62
C ASP A 221 -6.52 21.06 22.00
N VAL A 222 -7.65 20.95 21.29
CA VAL A 222 -8.65 19.89 21.52
C VAL A 222 -8.06 18.50 21.32
N MET A 223 -7.19 18.36 20.32
CA MET A 223 -6.49 17.11 20.03
C MET A 223 -5.37 16.86 21.03
N SER A 224 -4.67 17.90 21.49
CA SER A 224 -3.58 17.73 22.46
C SER A 224 -4.07 17.34 23.85
N ASP A 225 -5.19 17.89 24.31
CA ASP A 225 -5.76 17.52 25.61
C ASP A 225 -6.37 16.11 25.56
N ALA A 226 -7.04 15.74 24.46
CA ALA A 226 -7.50 14.37 24.26
C ALA A 226 -6.33 13.36 24.19
N ALA A 227 -5.26 13.70 23.46
CA ALA A 227 -4.06 12.86 23.39
C ALA A 227 -3.40 12.72 24.77
N TYR A 228 -3.28 13.81 25.53
CA TYR A 228 -2.74 13.77 26.89
C TYR A 228 -3.50 12.79 27.77
N ILE A 229 -4.84 12.84 27.75
CA ILE A 229 -5.69 11.91 28.52
C ILE A 229 -5.42 10.46 28.11
N ILE A 230 -5.35 10.16 26.81
CA ILE A 230 -5.09 8.80 26.31
C ILE A 230 -3.72 8.29 26.76
N LEU A 231 -2.68 9.11 26.62
CA LEU A 231 -1.30 8.74 26.97
C LEU A 231 -1.08 8.55 28.48
N CYS A 232 -1.96 9.11 29.31
CA CYS A 232 -1.93 8.91 30.76
C CYS A 232 -2.68 7.65 31.22
N LYS A 233 -3.39 6.95 30.34
CA LYS A 233 -4.04 5.68 30.67
C LYS A 233 -3.02 4.56 30.82
N ASP A 234 -3.41 3.53 31.56
CA ASP A 234 -2.67 2.28 31.64
C ASP A 234 -2.73 1.55 30.28
N SER A 235 -1.55 1.21 29.74
CA SER A 235 -1.42 0.67 28.40
C SER A 235 -2.02 -0.74 28.24
N ARG A 236 -2.14 -1.47 29.35
CA ARG A 236 -2.71 -2.83 29.38
C ARG A 236 -4.24 -2.82 29.32
N SER A 237 -4.88 -1.74 29.79
CA SER A 237 -6.34 -1.60 29.81
C SER A 237 -6.91 -0.76 28.66
N TYR A 238 -6.12 0.12 28.04
CA TYR A 238 -6.58 1.00 26.96
C TYR A 238 -5.76 0.82 25.67
N THR A 239 -6.12 -0.18 24.86
CA THR A 239 -5.48 -0.47 23.55
C THR A 239 -6.52 -0.86 22.51
N GLY A 240 -6.24 -0.64 21.22
CA GLY A 240 -7.12 -0.97 20.09
C GLY A 240 -8.29 -0.02 19.86
N ASN A 241 -8.27 1.18 20.47
CA ASN A 241 -9.39 2.12 20.41
C ASN A 241 -9.28 3.10 19.24
N PHE A 242 -10.43 3.50 18.68
CA PHE A 242 -10.57 4.61 17.73
C PHE A 242 -11.27 5.77 18.42
N ALA A 243 -10.48 6.61 19.10
CA ALA A 243 -11.00 7.67 19.94
C ALA A 243 -11.34 8.93 19.14
N ILE A 244 -12.42 9.60 19.52
CA ILE A 244 -12.78 10.95 19.04
C ILE A 244 -12.46 11.96 20.13
N ASP A 245 -11.76 13.03 19.78
CA ASP A 245 -11.26 14.06 20.71
C ASP A 245 -12.32 14.59 21.69
N GLU A 246 -13.46 15.04 21.18
CA GLU A 246 -14.56 15.60 21.97
C GLU A 246 -15.17 14.54 22.90
N GLU A 247 -15.29 13.29 22.46
CA GLU A 247 -15.80 12.22 23.31
C GLU A 247 -14.84 11.90 24.46
N VAL A 248 -13.53 11.87 24.17
CA VAL A 248 -12.50 11.67 25.19
C VAL A 248 -12.58 12.79 26.22
N LEU A 249 -12.64 14.05 25.78
CA LEU A 249 -12.68 15.20 26.67
C LEU A 249 -13.96 15.24 27.52
N LYS A 250 -15.13 15.04 26.91
CA LYS A 250 -16.41 15.01 27.64
C LYS A 250 -16.47 13.89 28.67
N LYS A 251 -15.99 12.69 28.32
CA LYS A 251 -15.90 11.55 29.27
C LYS A 251 -14.95 11.81 30.44
N ASN A 252 -14.07 12.80 30.35
CA ASN A 252 -13.13 13.19 31.40
C ASN A 252 -13.46 14.57 32.00
N GLY A 253 -14.73 14.99 31.91
CA GLY A 253 -15.26 16.13 32.67
C GLY A 253 -15.11 17.49 32.00
N VAL A 254 -14.65 17.56 30.75
CA VAL A 254 -14.64 18.82 29.99
C VAL A 254 -16.05 19.11 29.50
N THR A 255 -16.66 20.19 30.02
CA THR A 255 -18.03 20.59 29.69
C THR A 255 -18.08 21.70 28.65
N ASP A 256 -17.16 22.67 28.73
CA ASP A 256 -17.04 23.75 27.75
C ASP A 256 -16.15 23.32 26.56
N MET A 257 -16.77 23.07 25.41
CA MET A 257 -16.04 22.76 24.16
C MET A 257 -15.75 24.00 23.31
N ASP A 258 -16.38 25.14 23.61
CA ASP A 258 -16.23 26.39 22.85
C ASP A 258 -14.87 27.04 23.11
N GLN A 259 -14.24 26.75 24.26
CA GLN A 259 -12.84 27.11 24.52
C GLN A 259 -11.87 26.61 23.43
N TYR A 260 -12.23 25.55 22.68
CA TYR A 260 -11.42 25.04 21.59
C TYR A 260 -11.79 25.61 20.22
N ALA A 261 -12.92 26.31 20.08
CA ALA A 261 -13.29 26.97 18.84
C ALA A 261 -12.35 28.16 18.58
N TYR A 262 -12.07 28.43 17.30
CA TYR A 262 -11.40 29.69 16.94
C TYR A 262 -12.34 30.89 17.06
N VAL A 263 -13.62 30.68 16.78
CA VAL A 263 -14.70 31.65 16.97
C VAL A 263 -15.80 30.95 17.78
N PRO A 264 -15.85 31.18 19.11
CA PRO A 264 -16.90 30.61 19.97
C PRO A 264 -18.31 30.92 19.46
N GLY A 265 -19.26 30.01 19.65
CA GLY A 265 -20.64 30.13 19.16
C GLY A 265 -20.88 29.85 17.68
N ASN A 266 -19.83 29.71 16.84
CA ASN A 266 -20.02 29.37 15.43
C ASN A 266 -20.33 27.89 15.21
N ARG A 267 -21.12 27.60 14.16
CA ARG A 267 -21.34 26.22 13.69
C ARG A 267 -20.04 25.67 13.10
N LEU A 268 -19.51 24.61 13.71
CA LEU A 268 -18.29 23.95 13.29
C LEU A 268 -18.55 22.91 12.18
N GLN A 269 -17.58 22.75 11.29
CA GLN A 269 -17.65 21.72 10.25
C GLN A 269 -17.14 20.38 10.79
N LEU A 270 -17.90 19.31 10.54
CA LEU A 270 -17.48 17.94 10.89
C LEU A 270 -16.30 17.50 10.03
N ASP A 271 -15.39 16.71 10.63
CA ASP A 271 -14.28 16.12 9.89
C ASP A 271 -14.75 14.87 9.09
N PHE A 272 -13.89 14.40 8.19
CA PHE A 272 -14.13 13.20 7.40
C PHE A 272 -14.16 11.96 8.29
N PHE A 273 -14.78 10.89 7.78
CA PHE A 273 -14.80 9.53 8.35
C PHE A 273 -15.66 9.36 9.61
N LEU A 274 -16.53 10.31 9.92
CA LEU A 274 -17.46 10.24 11.06
C LEU A 274 -18.85 9.83 10.57
N ASP A 275 -19.24 8.60 10.89
CA ASP A 275 -20.57 8.08 10.60
C ASP A 275 -21.57 8.57 11.67
N LEU A 276 -21.95 9.84 11.59
CA LEU A 276 -23.07 10.39 12.35
C LEU A 276 -24.40 10.13 11.61
N ASP A 277 -25.50 10.06 12.36
CA ASP A 277 -26.85 9.87 11.81
C ASP A 277 -27.20 11.00 10.82
N GLU A 278 -27.79 10.64 9.67
CA GLU A 278 -27.92 11.49 8.47
C GLU A 278 -28.79 12.75 8.63
N LYS A 279 -29.31 13.05 9.81
CA LYS A 279 -30.19 14.21 10.06
C LYS A 279 -29.47 15.56 10.21
N GLU A 280 -28.14 15.64 10.14
CA GLU A 280 -27.41 16.89 10.45
C GLU A 280 -26.50 17.48 9.35
N LEU A 281 -26.53 16.99 8.11
CA LEU A 281 -25.57 17.43 7.08
C LEU A 281 -26.25 17.99 5.82
N ASP A 282 -26.43 19.32 5.79
CA ASP A 282 -26.64 20.09 4.57
C ASP A 282 -25.53 21.14 4.45
N LEU A 283 -24.63 20.98 3.48
CA LEU A 283 -23.73 22.02 2.98
C LEU A 283 -23.36 21.70 1.52
N GLY A 284 -23.86 22.53 0.61
CA GLY A 284 -23.55 22.51 -0.82
C GLY A 284 -22.18 23.11 -1.16
N ALA A 285 -21.67 22.74 -2.33
CA ALA A 285 -20.61 23.46 -3.03
C ALA A 285 -20.78 23.30 -4.54
N SER A 286 -21.07 24.43 -5.21
CA SER A 286 -20.93 24.61 -6.66
C SER A 286 -19.70 25.47 -6.92
N GLY A 287 -18.93 25.11 -7.96
CA GLY A 287 -17.75 25.87 -8.39
C GLY A 287 -17.30 25.42 -9.77
N SER A 288 -17.83 26.06 -10.81
CA SER A 288 -17.43 25.90 -12.21
C SER A 288 -16.37 26.94 -12.60
N GLY A 289 -15.35 26.54 -13.36
CA GLY A 289 -14.34 27.44 -13.92
C GLY A 289 -13.90 26.98 -15.32
N GLY A 290 -14.06 27.85 -16.32
CA GLY A 290 -14.05 27.57 -17.76
C GLY A 290 -12.69 27.39 -18.46
N VAL A 291 -12.75 27.08 -19.76
CA VAL A 291 -11.66 26.61 -20.66
C VAL A 291 -11.49 27.58 -21.84
N GLY A 292 -10.26 27.85 -22.30
CA GLY A 292 -9.98 28.65 -23.52
C GLY A 292 -8.55 28.50 -24.10
N PRO A 293 -8.29 28.96 -25.35
CA PRO A 293 -7.08 28.65 -26.16
C PRO A 293 -5.75 29.18 -25.63
N ASP A 294 -5.76 30.30 -24.88
CA ASP A 294 -4.54 30.90 -24.33
C ASP A 294 -3.80 29.95 -23.36
N ARG A 295 -4.52 29.02 -22.71
CA ARG A 295 -3.93 28.01 -21.81
C ARG A 295 -3.11 26.96 -22.57
N VAL A 296 -3.47 26.64 -23.82
CA VAL A 296 -2.79 25.64 -24.66
C VAL A 296 -1.41 26.16 -25.10
N PHE A 297 -1.33 27.39 -25.59
CA PHE A 297 -0.05 27.98 -26.01
C PHE A 297 0.90 28.26 -24.82
N GLN A 298 0.38 28.49 -23.61
CA GLN A 298 1.21 28.52 -22.40
C GLN A 298 1.81 27.16 -22.04
N GLN A 299 1.08 26.05 -22.28
CA GLN A 299 1.60 24.70 -22.06
C GLN A 299 2.71 24.35 -23.07
N ILE A 300 2.57 24.76 -24.34
CA ILE A 300 3.62 24.58 -25.35
C ILE A 300 4.88 25.36 -24.95
N LYS A 301 4.74 26.60 -24.47
CA LYS A 301 5.87 27.41 -23.97
C LYS A 301 6.63 26.72 -22.83
N GLY A 302 5.93 25.99 -21.96
CA GLY A 302 6.52 25.25 -20.85
C GLY A 302 7.23 23.94 -21.24
N ALA A 303 7.00 23.44 -22.46
CA ALA A 303 7.57 22.18 -22.96
C ALA A 303 8.80 22.38 -23.88
N LEU A 304 9.18 23.62 -24.17
CA LEU A 304 10.32 23.94 -25.05
C LEU A 304 11.67 23.66 -24.37
N ASN A 305 12.53 22.93 -25.05
CA ASN A 305 13.92 22.71 -24.65
C ASN A 305 14.84 22.62 -25.89
N LYS A 306 16.17 22.70 -25.68
CA LYS A 306 17.16 22.72 -26.76
C LYS A 306 17.16 21.44 -27.62
N GLU A 307 16.80 20.28 -27.06
CA GLU A 307 16.72 19.02 -27.80
C GLU A 307 15.55 19.03 -28.80
N LEU A 308 14.37 19.51 -28.38
CA LEU A 308 13.18 19.66 -29.24
C LEU A 308 13.39 20.62 -30.40
N VAL A 309 14.10 21.73 -30.16
CA VAL A 309 14.42 22.73 -31.20
C VAL A 309 15.38 22.14 -32.24
N SER A 310 16.40 21.40 -31.80
CA SER A 310 17.38 20.76 -32.71
C SER A 310 16.77 19.61 -33.54
N GLY A 311 15.70 18.99 -33.07
CA GLY A 311 15.03 17.87 -33.75
C GLY A 311 14.00 18.27 -34.81
N VAL A 312 13.40 19.47 -34.71
CA VAL A 312 12.33 19.91 -35.61
C VAL A 312 12.81 20.95 -36.63
N GLY A 313 13.50 22.01 -36.21
CA GLY A 313 14.15 22.98 -37.10
C GLY A 313 13.22 23.77 -38.03
N GLY A 314 12.22 24.47 -37.51
CA GLY A 314 11.34 25.34 -38.32
C GLY A 314 10.39 26.26 -37.53
N VAL A 315 9.82 27.27 -38.20
CA VAL A 315 8.88 28.24 -37.61
C VAL A 315 7.45 27.96 -38.10
N PHE A 316 6.53 27.73 -37.17
CA PHE A 316 5.12 27.39 -37.44
C PHE A 316 4.20 28.54 -37.03
N GLN A 317 3.21 28.86 -37.87
CA GLN A 317 2.16 29.83 -37.55
C GLN A 317 0.79 29.14 -37.53
N PHE A 318 0.00 29.46 -36.51
CA PHE A 318 -1.37 28.99 -36.31
C PHE A 318 -2.34 30.16 -36.46
N ASN A 319 -3.24 30.08 -37.41
CA ASN A 319 -4.33 31.04 -37.59
C ASN A 319 -5.65 30.37 -37.18
N LEU A 320 -6.16 30.71 -35.99
CA LEU A 320 -7.38 30.12 -35.46
C LEU A 320 -8.59 31.03 -35.75
N THR A 321 -9.65 30.46 -36.30
CA THR A 321 -10.94 31.15 -36.53
C THR A 321 -11.96 30.78 -35.44
N GLY A 322 -12.99 31.59 -35.22
CA GLY A 322 -14.06 31.31 -34.24
C GLY A 322 -14.16 32.32 -33.09
N LYS A 323 -14.97 32.02 -32.07
CA LYS A 323 -15.33 32.94 -30.96
C LYS A 323 -14.14 33.38 -30.11
N ASP A 324 -13.05 32.60 -30.11
CA ASP A 324 -11.76 32.89 -29.46
C ASP A 324 -10.58 32.89 -30.47
N GLY A 325 -10.86 33.25 -31.73
CA GLY A 325 -9.89 33.23 -32.83
C GLY A 325 -8.73 34.24 -32.68
N GLY A 326 -7.57 33.89 -33.22
CA GLY A 326 -6.35 34.69 -33.15
C GLY A 326 -5.18 34.03 -33.90
N SER A 327 -4.07 34.74 -34.02
CA SER A 327 -2.82 34.20 -34.60
C SER A 327 -1.80 33.94 -33.49
N TRP A 328 -1.14 32.80 -33.55
CA TRP A 328 -0.02 32.44 -32.69
C TRP A 328 1.11 31.84 -33.51
N TYR A 329 2.34 31.96 -33.05
CA TYR A 329 3.50 31.32 -33.68
C TYR A 329 4.30 30.49 -32.67
N VAL A 330 4.98 29.48 -33.20
CA VAL A 330 5.95 28.64 -32.48
C VAL A 330 7.23 28.60 -33.32
N ASP A 331 8.31 29.20 -32.81
CA ASP A 331 9.64 29.14 -33.42
C ASP A 331 10.42 27.97 -32.80
N LEU A 332 10.72 26.96 -33.62
CA LEU A 332 11.59 25.82 -33.28
C LEU A 332 12.83 25.80 -34.18
N LYS A 333 13.26 26.95 -34.71
CA LYS A 333 14.44 27.10 -35.56
C LYS A 333 15.61 27.76 -34.84
N ASN A 334 15.33 28.68 -33.90
CA ASN A 334 16.36 29.50 -33.25
C ASN A 334 16.40 29.34 -31.71
N GLY A 335 17.60 29.34 -31.11
CA GLY A 335 17.78 29.41 -29.65
C GLY A 335 17.22 28.22 -28.87
N SER A 336 16.44 28.48 -27.81
CA SER A 336 15.70 27.48 -27.02
C SER A 336 14.22 27.34 -27.43
N GLY A 337 13.85 27.93 -28.58
CA GLY A 337 12.48 28.00 -29.08
C GLY A 337 11.65 29.10 -28.43
N SER A 338 10.64 29.62 -29.13
CA SER A 338 9.73 30.65 -28.60
C SER A 338 8.28 30.48 -29.04
N VAL A 339 7.34 30.98 -28.23
CA VAL A 339 5.90 31.01 -28.54
C VAL A 339 5.39 32.42 -28.31
N GLY A 340 4.66 32.99 -29.27
CA GLY A 340 4.08 34.32 -29.17
C GLY A 340 2.71 34.44 -29.83
N LYS A 341 1.95 35.47 -29.43
CA LYS A 341 0.65 35.83 -30.00
C LYS A 341 0.89 36.89 -31.09
N GLY A 342 0.45 36.63 -32.31
CA GLY A 342 0.71 37.44 -33.51
C GLY A 342 1.16 36.61 -34.72
N ALA A 343 1.36 37.26 -35.87
CA ALA A 343 1.94 36.63 -37.05
C ALA A 343 3.45 36.42 -36.89
N ALA A 344 3.98 35.31 -37.43
CA ALA A 344 5.42 35.07 -37.45
C ALA A 344 6.10 35.95 -38.52
N SER A 345 7.36 36.34 -38.31
CA SER A 345 8.13 37.15 -39.27
C SER A 345 8.53 36.40 -40.55
N ASP A 346 8.63 35.06 -40.51
CA ASP A 346 8.91 34.20 -41.68
C ASP A 346 8.42 32.73 -41.45
N PRO A 347 7.10 32.44 -41.54
CA PRO A 347 6.56 31.11 -41.26
C PRO A 347 6.83 30.12 -42.39
N GLN A 348 7.43 28.97 -42.05
CA GLN A 348 7.71 27.88 -43.01
C GLN A 348 6.52 26.92 -43.18
N CYS A 349 5.57 26.96 -42.25
CA CYS A 349 4.33 26.21 -42.28
C CYS A 349 3.21 26.99 -41.57
N ILE A 350 2.10 27.25 -42.28
CA ILE A 350 0.93 27.94 -41.76
C ILE A 350 -0.22 26.94 -41.65
N LEU A 351 -0.77 26.79 -40.45
CA LEU A 351 -1.91 25.93 -40.15
C LEU A 351 -3.13 26.80 -39.81
N THR A 352 -4.22 26.63 -40.57
CA THR A 352 -5.48 27.35 -40.36
C THR A 352 -6.59 26.37 -40.01
N MET A 353 -7.27 26.58 -38.87
CA MET A 353 -8.41 25.76 -38.42
C MET A 353 -9.29 26.50 -37.40
N ASP A 354 -10.46 25.97 -37.09
CA ASP A 354 -11.33 26.54 -36.05
C ASP A 354 -10.74 26.34 -34.64
N SER A 355 -10.93 27.33 -33.76
CA SER A 355 -10.43 27.32 -32.37
C SER A 355 -10.94 26.14 -31.53
N GLU A 356 -12.18 25.66 -31.75
CA GLU A 356 -12.72 24.50 -31.06
C GLU A 356 -12.10 23.19 -31.58
N ASP A 357 -11.87 23.11 -32.90
CA ASP A 357 -11.22 21.96 -33.53
C ASP A 357 -9.72 21.92 -33.19
N PHE A 358 -9.07 23.07 -32.97
CA PHE A 358 -7.71 23.17 -32.48
C PHE A 358 -7.58 22.64 -31.05
N ILE A 359 -8.52 23.00 -30.16
CA ILE A 359 -8.57 22.47 -28.80
C ILE A 359 -8.76 20.95 -28.82
N LYS A 360 -9.65 20.43 -29.67
CA LYS A 360 -9.85 18.97 -29.86
C LYS A 360 -8.62 18.28 -30.45
N MET A 361 -7.92 18.91 -31.40
CA MET A 361 -6.70 18.35 -31.99
C MET A 361 -5.55 18.29 -30.96
N PHE A 362 -5.39 19.32 -30.14
CA PHE A 362 -4.36 19.37 -29.08
C PHE A 362 -4.72 18.47 -27.88
N ALA A 363 -6.01 18.27 -27.61
CA ALA A 363 -6.49 17.28 -26.63
C ALA A 363 -6.38 15.83 -27.14
N GLY A 364 -5.99 15.60 -28.40
CA GLY A 364 -5.86 14.28 -29.02
C GLY A 364 -7.19 13.67 -29.50
N GLU A 365 -8.27 14.44 -29.47
CA GLU A 365 -9.62 14.03 -29.86
C GLU A 365 -9.86 14.13 -31.38
N LEU A 366 -9.03 14.91 -32.08
CA LEU A 366 -9.05 15.02 -33.54
C LEU A 366 -7.65 14.78 -34.11
N LYS A 367 -7.46 13.72 -34.90
CA LYS A 367 -6.16 13.46 -35.57
C LYS A 367 -5.93 14.49 -36.69
N SER A 368 -4.73 15.04 -36.77
CA SER A 368 -4.34 16.08 -37.74
C SER A 368 -4.54 15.64 -39.20
N THR A 369 -4.28 14.37 -39.51
CA THR A 369 -4.53 13.76 -40.83
C THR A 369 -6.02 13.69 -41.17
N ALA A 370 -6.87 13.37 -40.20
CA ALA A 370 -8.33 13.36 -40.37
C ALA A 370 -8.91 14.78 -40.50
N ALA A 371 -8.38 15.75 -39.74
CA ALA A 371 -8.77 17.15 -39.85
C ALA A 371 -8.40 17.75 -41.22
N TYR A 372 -7.24 17.39 -41.77
CA TYR A 372 -6.79 17.82 -43.10
C TYR A 372 -7.65 17.20 -44.22
N MET A 373 -7.89 15.89 -44.16
CA MET A 373 -8.74 15.19 -45.15
C MET A 373 -10.20 15.66 -45.13
N ALA A 374 -10.70 16.08 -43.96
CA ALA A 374 -12.04 16.65 -43.82
C ALA A 374 -12.13 18.15 -44.19
N GLY A 375 -11.04 18.76 -44.66
CA GLY A 375 -10.98 20.19 -45.03
C GLY A 375 -11.02 21.18 -43.85
N LYS A 376 -10.99 20.66 -42.60
CA LYS A 376 -11.06 21.44 -41.35
C LYS A 376 -9.71 22.02 -40.91
N LEU A 377 -8.61 21.41 -41.35
CA LEU A 377 -7.26 21.89 -41.18
C LEU A 377 -6.67 22.21 -42.56
N LYS A 378 -6.30 23.47 -42.80
CA LYS A 378 -5.63 23.89 -44.04
C LYS A 378 -4.17 24.15 -43.73
N ILE A 379 -3.27 23.47 -44.44
CA ILE A 379 -1.82 23.62 -44.28
C ILE A 379 -1.26 24.28 -45.55
N LYS A 380 -0.48 25.36 -45.39
CA LYS A 380 0.23 26.04 -46.47
C LYS A 380 1.73 26.12 -46.11
N GLY A 381 2.60 25.46 -46.87
CA GLY A 381 4.06 25.45 -46.61
C GLY A 381 4.71 24.08 -46.80
N ASN A 382 5.89 23.87 -46.22
CA ASN A 382 6.74 22.70 -46.45
C ASN A 382 6.18 21.41 -45.80
N MET A 383 5.54 20.55 -46.61
CA MET A 383 4.88 19.30 -46.19
C MET A 383 5.82 18.26 -45.54
N GLY A 384 7.13 18.31 -45.81
CA GLY A 384 8.11 17.39 -45.21
C GLY A 384 8.39 17.66 -43.73
N LEU A 385 8.18 18.90 -43.27
CA LEU A 385 8.27 19.28 -41.85
C LEU A 385 7.01 18.86 -41.08
N ALA A 386 5.84 18.90 -41.71
CA ALA A 386 4.57 18.48 -41.10
C ALA A 386 4.53 16.98 -40.76
N MET A 387 5.21 16.11 -41.55
CA MET A 387 5.26 14.66 -41.31
C MET A 387 6.39 14.20 -40.36
N LYS A 388 7.35 15.08 -40.02
CA LYS A 388 8.42 14.76 -39.05
C LYS A 388 7.95 14.77 -37.59
N LEU A 389 6.79 15.34 -37.31
CA LEU A 389 6.16 15.32 -35.98
C LEU A 389 5.66 13.91 -35.58
N GLU A 390 5.55 12.99 -36.53
CA GLU A 390 4.92 11.67 -36.33
C GLU A 390 5.92 10.49 -36.31
N LYS A 391 7.23 10.74 -36.48
CA LYS A 391 8.27 9.69 -36.62
C LYS A 391 9.21 9.57 -35.41
N LEU A 392 8.69 9.73 -34.19
CA LEU A 392 9.48 9.61 -32.96
C LEU A 392 9.06 8.44 -32.06
N THR A 393 8.71 7.30 -32.66
CA THR A 393 8.54 6.02 -31.94
C THR A 393 8.64 4.85 -32.91
N GLU A 394 9.83 4.25 -33.05
CA GLU A 394 9.98 2.83 -33.39
C GLU A 394 11.45 2.37 -33.32
N ARG A 395 11.73 1.47 -32.37
CA ARG A 395 12.75 0.39 -32.30
C ARG A 395 12.89 0.03 -30.80
N THR A 396 12.70 -1.21 -30.35
CA THR A 396 13.47 -2.41 -30.71
C THR A 396 12.72 -3.69 -30.28
N LYS A 397 12.86 -4.78 -31.06
CA LYS A 397 12.31 -6.15 -30.82
C LYS A 397 13.38 -7.10 -30.23
N SER A 398 12.97 -8.08 -29.41
CA SER A 398 13.03 -9.55 -29.69
C SER A 398 12.68 -10.38 -28.43
N LYS A 399 11.61 -11.19 -28.44
CA LYS A 399 11.51 -12.67 -28.62
C LYS A 399 11.91 -13.57 -27.43
N ASN A 400 10.94 -14.32 -26.90
CA ASN A 400 10.85 -15.79 -27.02
C ASN A 400 9.42 -16.25 -26.66
N ALA A 401 8.88 -17.19 -27.44
CA ALA A 401 7.53 -17.73 -27.25
C ALA A 401 7.59 -19.25 -27.03
N SER A 402 7.03 -19.70 -25.91
CA SER A 402 6.39 -21.00 -25.81
C SER A 402 4.97 -20.88 -26.40
N VAL A 403 4.41 -21.99 -26.89
CA VAL A 403 3.05 -22.02 -27.45
C VAL A 403 2.05 -21.57 -26.38
N CYS A 404 1.24 -20.56 -26.68
CA CYS A 404 0.25 -20.02 -25.77
C CYS A 404 -0.97 -20.94 -25.70
N THR A 405 -1.32 -21.44 -24.51
CA THR A 405 -2.49 -22.31 -24.29
C THR A 405 -3.82 -21.62 -24.64
N VAL A 406 -3.89 -20.28 -24.59
CA VAL A 406 -5.06 -19.50 -25.02
C VAL A 406 -5.27 -19.62 -26.53
N GLU A 407 -4.19 -19.59 -27.32
CA GLU A 407 -4.28 -19.75 -28.77
C GLU A 407 -4.68 -21.19 -29.14
N ALA A 408 -4.18 -22.18 -28.39
CA ALA A 408 -4.59 -23.58 -28.54
C ALA A 408 -6.09 -23.79 -28.23
N ALA A 409 -6.67 -22.99 -27.34
CA ALA A 409 -8.11 -22.98 -27.05
C ALA A 409 -8.93 -22.14 -28.07
N GLY A 410 -8.33 -21.65 -29.15
CA GLY A 410 -8.99 -20.86 -30.20
C GLY A 410 -9.10 -19.35 -29.90
N GLY A 411 -8.51 -18.89 -28.80
CA GLY A 411 -8.43 -17.47 -28.44
C GLY A 411 -7.30 -16.72 -29.16
N LYS A 412 -7.22 -15.41 -28.91
CA LYS A 412 -6.08 -14.56 -29.31
C LYS A 412 -5.35 -14.10 -28.06
N CYS A 413 -4.01 -14.16 -28.08
CA CYS A 413 -3.20 -13.73 -26.94
C CYS A 413 -2.15 -12.70 -27.35
N LEU A 414 -1.85 -11.77 -26.44
CA LEU A 414 -0.67 -10.92 -26.51
C LEU A 414 0.12 -11.11 -25.20
N PRO A 415 1.25 -11.83 -25.23
CA PRO A 415 2.10 -11.94 -24.06
C PRO A 415 2.81 -10.62 -23.79
N CYS A 416 2.57 -10.02 -22.63
CA CYS A 416 3.25 -8.82 -22.15
C CYS A 416 4.07 -9.15 -20.90
N ILE A 417 5.38 -8.91 -20.91
CA ILE A 417 6.23 -9.00 -19.72
C ILE A 417 6.17 -7.65 -19.01
N VAL A 418 5.57 -7.63 -17.82
CA VAL A 418 5.27 -6.40 -17.08
C VAL A 418 5.51 -6.63 -15.60
N ASP A 419 6.29 -5.78 -14.97
CA ASP A 419 6.26 -5.60 -13.52
C ASP A 419 5.34 -4.40 -13.20
N ILE A 420 4.21 -4.72 -12.56
CA ILE A 420 3.17 -3.75 -12.22
C ILE A 420 3.60 -2.72 -11.16
N CYS A 421 4.81 -2.87 -10.60
CA CYS A 421 5.40 -1.84 -9.75
C CYS A 421 5.85 -0.61 -10.56
N TYR A 422 6.03 -0.72 -11.88
CA TYR A 422 6.52 0.36 -12.72
C TYR A 422 5.43 0.90 -13.65
N GLU A 423 5.08 2.18 -13.48
CA GLU A 423 4.02 2.84 -14.26
C GLU A 423 4.29 2.79 -15.77
N ASP A 424 5.53 3.01 -16.19
CA ASP A 424 5.89 3.02 -17.62
C ASP A 424 5.67 1.65 -18.28
N GLN A 425 5.96 0.56 -17.54
CA GLN A 425 5.74 -0.80 -18.04
C GLN A 425 4.24 -1.13 -18.14
N VAL A 426 3.44 -0.73 -17.14
CA VAL A 426 1.98 -0.90 -17.17
C VAL A 426 1.36 -0.11 -18.33
N ARG A 427 1.76 1.16 -18.50
CA ARG A 427 1.29 2.01 -19.61
C ARG A 427 1.62 1.40 -20.96
N LYS A 428 2.86 0.94 -21.13
CA LYS A 428 3.29 0.28 -22.36
C LYS A 428 2.45 -0.96 -22.65
N ALA A 429 2.23 -1.82 -21.65
CA ALA A 429 1.45 -3.03 -21.84
C ALA A 429 -0.02 -2.78 -22.18
N VAL A 430 -0.63 -1.76 -21.55
CA VAL A 430 -1.99 -1.32 -21.91
C VAL A 430 -2.02 -0.79 -23.33
N GLN A 431 -1.03 0.01 -23.74
CA GLN A 431 -0.94 0.51 -25.11
C GLN A 431 -0.74 -0.63 -26.13
N ASP A 432 0.18 -1.56 -25.86
CA ASP A 432 0.43 -2.72 -26.73
C ASP A 432 -0.86 -3.56 -26.90
N ALA A 433 -1.64 -3.73 -25.83
CA ALA A 433 -2.94 -4.42 -25.89
C ALA A 433 -3.99 -3.63 -26.68
N VAL A 434 -4.06 -2.31 -26.53
CA VAL A 434 -4.96 -1.44 -27.28
C VAL A 434 -4.61 -1.44 -28.77
N ASP A 435 -3.33 -1.37 -29.12
CA ASP A 435 -2.86 -1.41 -30.50
C ASP A 435 -3.18 -2.76 -31.16
N LYS A 436 -3.10 -3.85 -30.38
CA LYS A 436 -3.36 -5.21 -30.86
C LYS A 436 -4.85 -5.56 -30.97
N PHE A 437 -5.66 -5.14 -29.99
CA PHE A 437 -7.04 -5.59 -29.82
C PHE A 437 -8.10 -4.48 -29.91
N GLY A 438 -7.69 -3.22 -30.03
CA GLY A 438 -8.56 -2.06 -30.22
C GLY A 438 -9.09 -1.41 -28.94
N GLY A 439 -8.85 -1.99 -27.76
CA GLY A 439 -9.33 -1.46 -26.48
C GLY A 439 -9.09 -2.40 -25.30
N ILE A 440 -9.60 -2.00 -24.13
CA ILE A 440 -9.64 -2.81 -22.90
C ILE A 440 -11.07 -2.75 -22.35
N ASP A 441 -11.74 -3.89 -22.31
CA ASP A 441 -13.11 -4.02 -21.78
C ASP A 441 -13.12 -4.56 -20.34
N VAL A 442 -12.12 -5.37 -19.99
CA VAL A 442 -12.01 -6.02 -18.69
C VAL A 442 -10.58 -5.91 -18.18
N LEU A 443 -10.43 -5.51 -16.91
CA LEU A 443 -9.19 -5.61 -16.15
C LEU A 443 -9.36 -6.62 -15.00
N VAL A 444 -8.47 -7.61 -14.92
CA VAL A 444 -8.40 -8.51 -13.77
C VAL A 444 -7.10 -8.25 -13.00
N ASN A 445 -7.21 -7.64 -11.81
CA ASN A 445 -6.09 -7.42 -10.91
C ASN A 445 -5.84 -8.68 -10.07
N ASN A 446 -5.05 -9.62 -10.62
CA ASN A 446 -4.71 -10.89 -9.97
C ASN A 446 -3.35 -10.88 -9.25
N ALA A 447 -2.38 -10.12 -9.76
CA ALA A 447 -1.01 -10.11 -9.24
C ALA A 447 -0.97 -9.84 -7.73
N SER A 448 -0.24 -10.68 -7.00
CA SER A 448 -0.19 -10.57 -5.55
C SER A 448 1.12 -11.08 -4.96
N ALA A 449 1.55 -10.47 -3.85
CA ALA A 449 2.63 -10.95 -2.99
C ALA A 449 2.09 -11.28 -1.60
N ILE A 450 2.64 -12.33 -0.99
CA ILE A 450 2.22 -12.85 0.32
C ILE A 450 3.40 -12.94 1.27
N SER A 451 3.20 -12.53 2.52
CA SER A 451 4.08 -12.83 3.65
C SER A 451 3.30 -12.72 4.94
N LEU A 452 3.16 -13.82 5.65
CA LEU A 452 2.47 -13.86 6.94
C LEU A 452 3.53 -13.84 8.04
N THR A 453 3.99 -12.64 8.38
CA THR A 453 4.98 -12.41 9.42
C THR A 453 4.59 -11.19 10.25
N GLY A 454 4.91 -11.23 11.55
CA GLY A 454 4.64 -10.14 12.47
C GLY A 454 5.35 -8.83 12.10
N THR A 455 5.03 -7.79 12.85
CA THR A 455 5.49 -6.42 12.63
C THR A 455 7.00 -6.30 12.80
N LEU A 456 7.62 -7.00 13.77
CA LEU A 456 9.07 -6.93 14.00
C LEU A 456 9.86 -7.78 12.98
N GLU A 457 9.27 -8.85 12.47
CA GLU A 457 9.88 -9.75 11.49
C GLU A 457 9.75 -9.21 10.05
N THR A 458 8.77 -8.34 9.81
CA THR A 458 8.52 -7.75 8.50
C THR A 458 9.33 -6.46 8.30
N GLY A 459 10.56 -6.61 7.83
CA GLY A 459 11.39 -5.46 7.44
C GLY A 459 10.81 -4.66 6.26
N MET A 460 11.22 -3.40 6.10
CA MET A 460 10.62 -2.47 5.13
C MET A 460 10.71 -2.91 3.68
N LYS A 461 11.77 -3.61 3.27
CA LYS A 461 11.86 -4.17 1.90
C LYS A 461 10.68 -5.11 1.61
N LYS A 462 10.30 -5.92 2.59
CA LYS A 462 9.19 -6.87 2.46
C LYS A 462 7.85 -6.13 2.51
N TYR A 463 7.69 -5.19 3.44
CA TYR A 463 6.52 -4.30 3.50
C TYR A 463 6.29 -3.59 2.16
N ASP A 464 7.35 -3.02 1.58
CA ASP A 464 7.30 -2.27 0.33
C ASP A 464 6.92 -3.18 -0.84
N LEU A 465 7.50 -4.38 -0.93
CA LEU A 465 7.14 -5.36 -1.96
C LEU A 465 5.64 -5.71 -1.92
N LEU A 466 5.12 -6.03 -0.74
CA LEU A 466 3.70 -6.36 -0.55
C LEU A 466 2.79 -5.22 -1.02
N ASN A 467 3.09 -4.00 -0.57
CA ASN A 467 2.27 -2.82 -0.86
C ASN A 467 2.41 -2.34 -2.31
N ASN A 468 3.61 -2.45 -2.89
CA ASN A 468 3.85 -2.06 -4.28
C ASN A 468 3.11 -2.97 -5.26
N ILE A 469 3.03 -4.27 -4.98
CA ILE A 469 2.31 -5.23 -5.82
C ILE A 469 0.82 -5.18 -5.54
N ASN A 470 0.40 -5.49 -4.31
CA ASN A 470 -1.02 -5.66 -3.98
C ASN A 470 -1.76 -4.32 -4.09
N GLY A 471 -1.42 -3.38 -3.21
CA GLY A 471 -2.19 -2.14 -3.06
C GLY A 471 -1.94 -1.12 -4.16
N ARG A 472 -0.67 -0.81 -4.44
CA ARG A 472 -0.26 0.21 -5.40
C ARG A 472 -0.43 -0.27 -6.82
N GLY A 473 0.00 -1.49 -7.14
CA GLY A 473 -0.16 -2.10 -8.45
C GLY A 473 -1.62 -2.17 -8.89
N THR A 474 -2.53 -2.62 -8.01
CA THR A 474 -3.98 -2.60 -8.28
C THR A 474 -4.49 -1.19 -8.61
N TYR A 475 -4.09 -0.18 -7.83
CA TYR A 475 -4.52 1.18 -8.09
C TYR A 475 -3.99 1.71 -9.43
N LEU A 476 -2.71 1.47 -9.71
CA LEU A 476 -2.03 1.89 -10.93
C LEU A 476 -2.65 1.23 -12.17
N CYS A 477 -2.80 -0.10 -12.18
CA CYS A 477 -3.40 -0.83 -13.30
C CYS A 477 -4.83 -0.36 -13.56
N SER A 478 -5.67 -0.24 -12.52
CA SER A 478 -7.02 0.29 -12.66
C SER A 478 -7.03 1.71 -13.23
N ARG A 479 -6.18 2.60 -12.71
CA ARG A 479 -6.07 3.98 -13.20
C ARG A 479 -5.66 4.06 -14.67
N VAL A 480 -4.71 3.25 -15.10
CA VAL A 480 -4.21 3.26 -16.49
C VAL A 480 -5.23 2.65 -17.45
N CYS A 481 -5.97 1.61 -17.04
CA CYS A 481 -7.00 1.00 -17.87
C CYS A 481 -8.32 1.79 -17.93
N LEU A 482 -8.65 2.57 -16.89
CA LEU A 482 -9.92 3.30 -16.78
C LEU A 482 -10.29 4.15 -18.03
N PRO A 483 -9.38 4.95 -18.63
CA PRO A 483 -9.69 5.70 -19.86
C PRO A 483 -10.12 4.84 -21.05
N HIS A 484 -9.72 3.56 -21.07
CA HIS A 484 -10.14 2.60 -22.10
C HIS A 484 -11.43 1.90 -21.69
N LEU A 485 -11.57 1.50 -20.42
CA LEU A 485 -12.78 0.91 -19.86
C LEU A 485 -14.00 1.83 -20.02
N LEU A 486 -13.83 3.15 -19.84
CA LEU A 486 -14.90 4.13 -20.02
C LEU A 486 -15.49 4.17 -21.45
N LYS A 487 -14.81 3.57 -22.43
CA LYS A 487 -15.27 3.45 -23.82
C LYS A 487 -15.93 2.08 -24.10
N SER A 488 -15.81 1.13 -23.18
CA SER A 488 -16.38 -0.21 -23.31
C SER A 488 -17.89 -0.21 -23.13
N LYS A 489 -18.56 -1.18 -23.76
CA LYS A 489 -20.00 -1.40 -23.59
C LYS A 489 -20.35 -2.05 -22.24
N ASN A 490 -19.44 -2.88 -21.71
CA ASN A 490 -19.64 -3.58 -20.44
C ASN A 490 -18.33 -3.59 -19.62
N PRO A 491 -17.87 -2.45 -19.11
CA PRO A 491 -16.59 -2.34 -18.45
C PRO A 491 -16.54 -3.00 -17.08
N HIS A 492 -15.55 -3.87 -16.85
CA HIS A 492 -15.32 -4.51 -15.56
C HIS A 492 -13.87 -4.37 -15.07
N ILE A 493 -13.73 -4.14 -13.77
CA ILE A 493 -12.49 -4.31 -13.01
C ILE A 493 -12.77 -5.37 -11.95
N LEU A 494 -12.06 -6.49 -12.00
CA LEU A 494 -12.16 -7.57 -11.02
C LEU A 494 -10.86 -7.69 -10.22
N ASN A 495 -10.93 -7.47 -8.92
CA ASN A 495 -9.79 -7.60 -8.01
C ASN A 495 -9.82 -8.97 -7.32
N ILE A 496 -8.72 -9.73 -7.39
CA ILE A 496 -8.58 -10.98 -6.62
C ILE A 496 -8.13 -10.62 -5.19
N SER A 497 -9.11 -10.18 -4.41
CA SER A 497 -8.90 -9.65 -3.06
C SER A 497 -10.03 -10.01 -2.11
N LEU A 498 -9.67 -10.17 -0.84
CA LEU A 498 -10.56 -10.65 0.21
C LEU A 498 -11.65 -9.65 0.61
N PRO A 499 -12.78 -10.15 1.13
CA PRO A 499 -13.72 -9.35 1.90
C PRO A 499 -13.03 -8.61 3.05
N LEU A 500 -13.51 -7.42 3.36
CA LEU A 500 -12.97 -6.58 4.42
C LEU A 500 -13.54 -7.01 5.78
N ASN A 501 -12.68 -7.51 6.67
CA ASN A 501 -13.03 -7.83 8.06
C ASN A 501 -12.19 -6.99 9.03
N MET A 502 -12.84 -6.18 9.87
CA MET A 502 -12.19 -5.25 10.80
C MET A 502 -11.99 -5.85 12.21
N ASN A 503 -12.22 -7.15 12.41
CA ASN A 503 -11.85 -7.81 13.65
C ASN A 503 -10.31 -7.88 13.75
N SER A 504 -9.76 -7.38 14.86
CA SER A 504 -8.32 -7.24 15.11
C SER A 504 -7.55 -8.57 14.99
N LYS A 505 -8.21 -9.70 15.28
CA LYS A 505 -7.62 -11.05 15.15
C LYS A 505 -7.15 -11.37 13.74
N TRP A 506 -7.76 -10.78 12.71
CA TRP A 506 -7.35 -10.96 11.29
C TRP A 506 -6.14 -10.12 10.88
N PHE A 507 -5.57 -9.35 11.80
CA PHE A 507 -4.36 -8.58 11.56
C PHE A 507 -3.17 -9.13 12.34
N LYS A 508 -3.45 -9.90 13.40
CA LYS A 508 -2.43 -10.45 14.30
C LYS A 508 -1.39 -11.24 13.50
N ASP A 509 -0.12 -10.96 13.75
CA ASP A 509 1.04 -11.64 13.15
C ASP A 509 1.17 -11.49 11.61
N HIS A 510 0.41 -10.59 10.98
CA HIS A 510 0.52 -10.32 9.53
C HIS A 510 -0.03 -8.95 9.09
N VAL A 511 0.13 -7.92 9.93
CA VAL A 511 -0.37 -6.54 9.70
C VAL A 511 -0.02 -6.01 8.32
N ALA A 512 1.24 -6.16 7.88
CA ALA A 512 1.71 -5.66 6.60
C ALA A 512 1.00 -6.32 5.40
N HIS A 513 0.76 -7.63 5.48
CA HIS A 513 0.05 -8.38 4.45
C HIS A 513 -1.43 -8.01 4.40
N THR A 514 -2.12 -8.02 5.54
CA THR A 514 -3.53 -7.64 5.62
C THR A 514 -3.72 -6.21 5.08
N PHE A 515 -2.88 -5.26 5.50
CA PHE A 515 -2.90 -3.90 4.97
C PHE A 515 -2.76 -3.85 3.44
N SER A 516 -1.79 -4.58 2.89
CA SER A 516 -1.54 -4.58 1.44
C SER A 516 -2.71 -5.16 0.63
N LYS A 517 -3.34 -6.25 1.09
CA LYS A 517 -4.47 -6.90 0.41
C LYS A 517 -5.77 -6.14 0.59
N TYR A 518 -6.05 -5.61 1.78
CA TYR A 518 -7.16 -4.68 1.98
C TYR A 518 -6.98 -3.41 1.15
N GLY A 519 -5.74 -3.04 0.82
CA GLY A 519 -5.43 -2.01 -0.15
C GLY A 519 -6.06 -2.24 -1.53
N MET A 520 -6.26 -3.49 -1.96
CA MET A 520 -6.96 -3.85 -3.20
C MET A 520 -8.48 -3.70 -3.03
N SER A 521 -9.01 -4.28 -1.94
CA SER A 521 -10.42 -4.23 -1.56
C SER A 521 -10.94 -2.80 -1.40
N MET A 522 -10.15 -1.90 -0.81
CA MET A 522 -10.46 -0.48 -0.70
C MET A 522 -10.46 0.24 -2.06
N CYS A 523 -9.63 -0.19 -3.02
CA CYS A 523 -9.72 0.32 -4.40
C CYS A 523 -11.05 -0.06 -5.03
N ALA A 524 -11.54 -1.28 -4.80
CA ALA A 524 -12.85 -1.70 -5.28
C ALA A 524 -13.98 -0.82 -4.71
N LEU A 525 -14.01 -0.62 -3.39
CA LEU A 525 -15.03 0.22 -2.74
C LEU A 525 -15.06 1.66 -3.30
N GLY A 526 -13.88 2.27 -3.44
CA GLY A 526 -13.78 3.64 -3.94
C GLY A 526 -14.15 3.77 -5.41
N MET A 527 -13.51 2.98 -6.26
CA MET A 527 -13.70 3.06 -7.70
C MET A 527 -15.10 2.62 -8.12
N ALA A 528 -15.70 1.62 -7.46
CA ALA A 528 -17.08 1.22 -7.71
C ALA A 528 -18.07 2.37 -7.48
N LYS A 529 -17.87 3.16 -6.41
CA LYS A 529 -18.74 4.30 -6.09
C LYS A 529 -18.42 5.54 -6.92
N GLU A 530 -17.15 5.74 -7.26
CA GLU A 530 -16.66 6.83 -8.09
C GLU A 530 -17.18 6.71 -9.53
N PHE A 531 -17.04 5.55 -10.16
CA PHE A 531 -17.37 5.32 -11.58
C PHE A 531 -18.75 4.67 -11.82
N LYS A 532 -19.62 4.68 -10.81
CA LYS A 532 -20.96 4.05 -10.90
C LYS A 532 -21.81 4.71 -11.99
N SER A 533 -21.77 6.04 -12.10
CA SER A 533 -22.52 6.82 -13.09
C SER A 533 -22.10 6.50 -14.52
N GLU A 534 -20.82 6.27 -14.72
CA GLU A 534 -20.15 5.94 -15.96
C GLU A 534 -20.41 4.48 -16.36
N GLY A 535 -20.92 3.66 -15.44
CA GLY A 535 -21.26 2.26 -15.67
C GLY A 535 -20.08 1.30 -15.54
N VAL A 536 -18.97 1.71 -14.92
CA VAL A 536 -17.83 0.80 -14.68
C VAL A 536 -18.10 -0.06 -13.45
N ALA A 537 -18.14 -1.38 -13.66
CA ALA A 537 -18.21 -2.34 -12.57
C ALA A 537 -16.83 -2.54 -11.93
N VAL A 538 -16.75 -2.43 -10.61
CA VAL A 538 -15.54 -2.77 -9.86
C VAL A 538 -15.90 -3.70 -8.72
N ASN A 539 -15.45 -4.95 -8.78
CA ASN A 539 -15.80 -5.99 -7.81
C ASN A 539 -14.55 -6.71 -7.28
N CYS A 540 -14.71 -7.40 -6.16
CA CYS A 540 -13.72 -8.32 -5.63
C CYS A 540 -14.20 -9.76 -5.77
N LEU A 541 -13.28 -10.70 -5.97
CA LEU A 541 -13.53 -12.14 -5.92
C LEU A 541 -12.48 -12.81 -5.03
N TRP A 542 -12.92 -13.69 -4.14
CA TRP A 542 -12.05 -14.41 -3.21
C TRP A 542 -12.44 -15.89 -3.08
N PRO A 543 -11.49 -16.81 -2.91
CA PRO A 543 -11.81 -18.21 -2.75
C PRO A 543 -12.29 -18.55 -1.34
N LYS A 544 -13.31 -19.41 -1.23
CA LYS A 544 -13.79 -19.94 0.05
C LYS A 544 -12.83 -20.93 0.69
N LYS A 545 -12.17 -21.73 -0.14
CA LYS A 545 -11.23 -22.80 0.25
C LYS A 545 -9.86 -22.55 -0.36
N GLY A 546 -8.81 -23.20 0.15
CA GLY A 546 -7.47 -23.08 -0.42
C GLY A 546 -7.46 -23.44 -1.91
N ILE A 547 -6.84 -22.59 -2.75
CA ILE A 547 -6.61 -22.86 -4.18
C ILE A 547 -5.15 -23.28 -4.35
N TYR A 548 -4.92 -24.42 -5.00
CA TYR A 548 -3.56 -24.87 -5.23
C TYR A 548 -2.90 -23.99 -6.29
N THR A 549 -1.88 -23.25 -5.85
CA THR A 549 -1.08 -22.34 -6.67
C THR A 549 0.39 -22.57 -6.37
N ALA A 550 1.29 -22.01 -7.19
CA ALA A 550 2.73 -22.07 -6.90
C ALA A 550 3.08 -21.54 -5.50
N ALA A 551 2.37 -20.53 -5.00
CA ALA A 551 2.55 -20.01 -3.64
C ALA A 551 2.12 -21.01 -2.57
N VAL A 552 0.98 -21.69 -2.76
CA VAL A 552 0.51 -22.73 -1.83
C VAL A 552 1.40 -23.96 -1.89
N ALA A 553 1.88 -24.35 -3.06
CA ALA A 553 2.86 -25.42 -3.22
C ALA A 553 4.17 -25.08 -2.48
N TYR A 554 4.61 -23.82 -2.55
CA TYR A 554 5.80 -23.36 -1.82
C TYR A 554 5.59 -23.35 -0.30
N ILE A 555 4.43 -22.92 0.18
CA ILE A 555 4.12 -22.81 1.62
C ILE A 555 3.81 -24.19 2.24
N GLY A 556 3.02 -25.01 1.55
CA GLY A 556 2.45 -26.25 2.07
C GLY A 556 3.02 -27.55 1.50
N GLY A 557 3.97 -27.47 0.57
CA GLY A 557 4.58 -28.62 -0.09
C GLY A 557 3.61 -29.44 -0.95
N ASP A 558 4.08 -30.59 -1.42
CA ASP A 558 3.30 -31.49 -2.30
C ASP A 558 2.06 -32.07 -1.60
N GLY A 559 2.06 -32.14 -0.27
CA GLY A 559 0.92 -32.62 0.52
C GLY A 559 -0.27 -31.66 0.57
N ALA A 560 -0.09 -30.38 0.28
CA ALA A 560 -1.16 -29.38 0.35
C ALA A 560 -2.18 -29.52 -0.80
N ILE A 561 -1.76 -30.06 -1.95
CA ILE A 561 -2.62 -30.18 -3.15
C ILE A 561 -3.92 -30.92 -2.85
N LYS A 562 -3.85 -31.99 -2.03
CA LYS A 562 -4.99 -32.86 -1.71
C LYS A 562 -6.07 -32.18 -0.86
N HIS A 563 -5.77 -31.02 -0.28
CA HIS A 563 -6.66 -30.21 0.53
C HIS A 563 -7.09 -28.91 -0.17
N CYS A 564 -6.76 -28.75 -1.45
CA CYS A 564 -7.00 -27.55 -2.22
C CYS A 564 -7.96 -27.80 -3.39
N ARG A 565 -8.62 -26.74 -3.83
CA ARG A 565 -9.31 -26.69 -5.10
C ARG A 565 -8.37 -26.30 -6.23
N LYS A 566 -8.75 -26.70 -7.44
CA LYS A 566 -8.11 -26.30 -8.68
C LYS A 566 -8.49 -24.86 -9.04
N PRO A 567 -7.65 -24.11 -9.78
CA PRO A 567 -7.92 -22.71 -10.14
C PRO A 567 -9.20 -22.46 -10.94
N GLU A 568 -9.77 -23.49 -11.58
CA GLU A 568 -10.96 -23.40 -12.44
C GLU A 568 -12.18 -22.85 -11.69
N ILE A 569 -12.30 -23.11 -10.38
CA ILE A 569 -13.40 -22.55 -9.59
C ILE A 569 -13.39 -21.01 -9.59
N MET A 570 -12.19 -20.42 -9.57
CA MET A 570 -12.02 -18.98 -9.60
C MET A 570 -12.26 -18.43 -11.00
N SER A 571 -11.85 -19.15 -12.05
CA SER A 571 -12.11 -18.71 -13.43
C SER A 571 -13.61 -18.74 -13.75
N ASP A 572 -14.32 -19.78 -13.32
CA ASP A 572 -15.74 -19.93 -13.61
C ASP A 572 -16.57 -18.89 -12.83
N ALA A 573 -16.22 -18.65 -11.56
CA ALA A 573 -16.82 -17.58 -10.77
C ALA A 573 -16.52 -16.19 -11.38
N ALA A 574 -15.29 -15.96 -11.85
CA ALA A 574 -14.93 -14.72 -12.53
C ALA A 574 -15.73 -14.53 -13.82
N TYR A 575 -15.88 -15.59 -14.63
CA TYR A 575 -16.67 -15.54 -15.86
C TYR A 575 -18.13 -15.14 -15.59
N VAL A 576 -18.76 -15.73 -14.56
CA VAL A 576 -20.12 -15.36 -14.11
C VAL A 576 -20.20 -13.88 -13.72
N ILE A 577 -19.19 -13.33 -13.04
CA ILE A 577 -19.18 -11.92 -12.65
C ILE A 577 -19.01 -11.01 -13.87
N LEU A 578 -18.03 -11.31 -14.73
CA LEU A 578 -17.63 -10.47 -15.86
C LEU A 578 -18.67 -10.45 -17.00
N THR A 579 -19.57 -11.42 -17.03
CA THR A 579 -20.68 -11.46 -18.00
C THR A 579 -21.95 -10.76 -17.53
N LYS A 580 -22.02 -10.34 -16.25
CA LYS A 580 -23.13 -9.51 -15.75
C LYS A 580 -23.07 -8.12 -16.37
N ASP A 581 -24.24 -7.47 -16.41
CA ASP A 581 -24.34 -6.06 -16.73
C ASP A 581 -23.61 -5.22 -15.66
N SER A 582 -22.58 -4.49 -16.11
CA SER A 582 -21.69 -3.68 -15.27
C SER A 582 -22.41 -2.58 -14.48
N ARG A 583 -23.55 -2.08 -14.99
CA ARG A 583 -24.36 -1.07 -14.28
C ARG A 583 -25.13 -1.67 -13.10
N SER A 584 -25.49 -2.95 -13.18
CA SER A 584 -26.23 -3.67 -12.15
C SER A 584 -25.35 -4.31 -11.06
N TYR A 585 -24.10 -4.68 -11.38
CA TYR A 585 -23.24 -5.46 -10.48
C TYR A 585 -21.88 -4.79 -10.25
N THR A 586 -21.81 -3.87 -9.28
CA THR A 586 -20.59 -3.13 -8.91
C THR A 586 -20.48 -2.92 -7.41
N GLY A 587 -19.25 -2.93 -6.87
CA GLY A 587 -18.96 -2.74 -5.44
C GLY A 587 -19.11 -4.01 -4.58
N ASN A 588 -19.18 -5.19 -5.19
CA ASN A 588 -19.43 -6.44 -4.49
C ASN A 588 -18.14 -7.13 -4.05
N PHE A 589 -18.23 -7.89 -2.96
CA PHE A 589 -17.20 -8.81 -2.48
C PHE A 589 -17.71 -10.24 -2.64
N ALA A 590 -17.42 -10.82 -3.80
CA ALA A 590 -17.90 -12.14 -4.16
C ALA A 590 -16.99 -13.25 -3.59
N VAL A 591 -17.61 -14.35 -3.20
CA VAL A 591 -16.93 -15.60 -2.86
C VAL A 591 -17.23 -16.64 -3.94
N ASP A 592 -16.20 -17.29 -4.45
CA ASP A 592 -16.26 -18.22 -5.59
C ASP A 592 -17.42 -19.24 -5.52
N GLU A 593 -17.50 -19.99 -4.44
CA GLU A 593 -18.50 -21.03 -4.22
C GLU A 593 -19.92 -20.46 -4.14
N GLU A 594 -20.09 -19.29 -3.54
CA GLU A 594 -21.39 -18.63 -3.41
C GLU A 594 -21.89 -18.15 -4.77
N VAL A 595 -21.01 -17.53 -5.56
CA VAL A 595 -21.32 -17.12 -6.93
C VAL A 595 -21.74 -18.32 -7.76
N LEU A 596 -20.98 -19.41 -7.73
CA LEU A 596 -21.27 -20.59 -8.55
C LEU A 596 -22.57 -21.29 -8.11
N LYS A 597 -22.81 -21.46 -6.81
CA LYS A 597 -24.06 -22.03 -6.28
C LYS A 597 -25.28 -21.21 -6.69
N GLN A 598 -25.19 -19.88 -6.59
CA GLN A 598 -26.27 -18.98 -7.01
C GLN A 598 -26.56 -19.05 -8.53
N ASN A 599 -25.63 -19.60 -9.33
CA ASN A 599 -25.77 -19.77 -10.77
C ASN A 599 -25.91 -21.25 -11.17
N GLY A 600 -26.38 -22.10 -10.24
CA GLY A 600 -26.83 -23.46 -10.54
C GLY A 600 -25.73 -24.53 -10.51
N VAL A 601 -24.50 -24.21 -10.12
CA VAL A 601 -23.44 -25.21 -9.94
C VAL A 601 -23.65 -25.94 -8.62
N THR A 602 -23.97 -27.22 -8.70
CA THR A 602 -24.28 -28.07 -7.53
C THR A 602 -23.11 -28.96 -7.12
N ASP A 603 -22.33 -29.48 -8.07
CA ASP A 603 -21.14 -30.30 -7.82
C ASP A 603 -19.89 -29.42 -7.60
N MET A 604 -19.58 -29.16 -6.33
CA MET A 604 -18.38 -28.42 -5.93
C MET A 604 -17.14 -29.31 -5.82
N ASP A 605 -17.31 -30.62 -5.77
CA ASP A 605 -16.22 -31.58 -5.59
C ASP A 605 -15.45 -31.81 -6.89
N HIS A 606 -16.09 -31.54 -8.04
CA HIS A 606 -15.40 -31.41 -9.33
C HIS A 606 -14.21 -30.43 -9.28
N TYR A 607 -14.27 -29.39 -8.45
CA TYR A 607 -13.18 -28.43 -8.29
C TYR A 607 -12.09 -28.87 -7.32
N ALA A 608 -12.29 -29.96 -6.55
CA ALA A 608 -11.25 -30.50 -5.69
C ALA A 608 -10.12 -31.13 -6.54
N HIS A 609 -8.88 -31.00 -6.08
CA HIS A 609 -7.78 -31.79 -6.66
C HIS A 609 -7.92 -33.28 -6.37
N VAL A 610 -8.46 -33.63 -5.20
CA VAL A 610 -8.79 -34.99 -4.80
C VAL A 610 -10.22 -34.99 -4.29
N PRO A 611 -11.20 -35.42 -5.11
CA PRO A 611 -12.61 -35.54 -4.71
C PRO A 611 -12.78 -36.31 -3.39
N GLY A 612 -13.70 -35.86 -2.54
CA GLY A 612 -13.99 -36.46 -1.24
C GLY A 612 -12.99 -36.16 -0.12
N ASN A 613 -11.84 -35.51 -0.40
CA ASN A 613 -10.92 -35.08 0.64
C ASN A 613 -11.42 -33.81 1.35
N ARG A 614 -11.09 -33.72 2.65
CA ARG A 614 -11.33 -32.51 3.43
C ARG A 614 -10.52 -31.33 2.88
N LEU A 615 -11.21 -30.29 2.41
CA LEU A 615 -10.58 -29.07 1.90
C LEU A 615 -10.21 -28.11 3.03
N ALA A 616 -9.09 -27.43 2.88
CA ALA A 616 -8.64 -26.42 3.83
C ALA A 616 -9.47 -25.14 3.70
N PRO A 617 -9.97 -24.57 4.81
CA PRO A 617 -10.65 -23.29 4.79
C PRO A 617 -9.71 -22.17 4.36
N CYS A 618 -10.24 -21.12 3.73
CA CYS A 618 -9.46 -19.91 3.51
C CYS A 618 -9.17 -19.23 4.86
N ARG A 619 -7.89 -18.95 5.16
CA ARG A 619 -7.44 -18.27 6.38
C ARG A 619 -7.99 -16.85 6.54
N PHE A 620 -8.71 -16.31 5.56
CA PHE A 620 -9.18 -14.92 5.57
C PHE A 620 -10.70 -14.80 5.52
N LEU A 621 -11.42 -15.90 5.74
CA LEU A 621 -12.87 -15.94 5.93
C LEU A 621 -13.15 -16.55 7.31
N GLU A 622 -14.30 -16.24 7.90
CA GLU A 622 -14.68 -16.83 9.18
C GLU A 622 -14.65 -18.37 9.10
N PRO A 623 -14.10 -19.04 10.12
CA PRO A 623 -13.96 -20.49 10.09
C PRO A 623 -15.34 -21.16 10.07
N ASP A 624 -15.48 -22.22 9.27
CA ASP A 624 -16.63 -23.12 9.37
C ASP A 624 -16.68 -23.69 10.81
N PRO A 625 -17.87 -23.96 11.40
CA PRO A 625 -18.02 -24.47 12.77
C PRO A 625 -17.18 -25.70 13.10
N ASP A 626 -16.80 -26.49 12.10
CA ASP A 626 -16.01 -27.72 12.23
C ASP A 626 -14.51 -27.55 11.88
N GLY A 627 -14.03 -26.33 11.60
CA GLY A 627 -12.79 -26.07 10.86
C GLY A 627 -11.48 -26.07 11.66
N THR A 628 -10.60 -27.02 11.36
CA THR A 628 -9.16 -26.99 11.66
C THR A 628 -8.45 -26.34 10.44
N ASP A 629 -7.65 -25.28 10.64
CA ASP A 629 -6.84 -24.56 9.63
C ASP A 629 -5.88 -25.49 8.86
N ILE A 630 -5.40 -25.09 7.68
CA ILE A 630 -4.45 -25.84 6.83
C ILE A 630 -3.20 -26.27 7.63
N GLU A 631 -2.78 -25.47 8.60
CA GLU A 631 -1.68 -25.79 9.53
C GLU A 631 -2.00 -26.97 10.46
N SER A 632 -3.27 -27.07 10.89
CA SER A 632 -3.77 -28.15 11.76
C SER A 632 -4.22 -29.41 11.00
N LEU A 633 -4.30 -29.35 9.67
CA LEU A 633 -4.58 -30.51 8.79
C LEU A 633 -3.31 -31.34 8.46
N GLY A 634 -2.18 -31.10 9.15
CA GLY A 634 -0.97 -31.91 9.02
C GLY A 634 0.09 -31.37 8.06
N VAL A 635 0.12 -30.07 7.79
CA VAL A 635 1.16 -29.42 6.96
C VAL A 635 2.37 -28.97 7.81
N GLY A 636 2.39 -29.29 9.10
CA GLY A 636 3.50 -29.09 10.04
C GLY A 636 4.50 -30.25 10.12
N GLY A 637 4.69 -31.03 9.05
CA GLY A 637 5.55 -32.23 9.06
C GLY A 637 7.04 -31.96 8.76
N PRO A 638 7.90 -33.00 8.77
CA PRO A 638 9.32 -32.88 8.50
C PRO A 638 9.67 -32.21 7.16
N ASP A 639 8.86 -32.43 6.10
CA ASP A 639 9.07 -31.80 4.79
C ASP A 639 9.06 -30.25 4.85
N ARG A 640 8.21 -29.64 5.70
CA ARG A 640 8.17 -28.18 5.89
C ARG A 640 9.47 -27.66 6.52
N VAL A 641 9.97 -28.36 7.52
CA VAL A 641 11.25 -28.03 8.18
C VAL A 641 12.39 -28.08 7.17
N PHE A 642 12.43 -29.08 6.28
CA PHE A 642 13.46 -29.16 5.24
C PHE A 642 13.35 -28.08 4.16
N GLN A 643 12.14 -27.60 3.84
CA GLN A 643 11.98 -26.41 2.97
C GLN A 643 12.48 -25.13 3.68
N GLN A 644 12.25 -24.99 4.98
CA GLN A 644 12.78 -23.87 5.76
C GLN A 644 14.31 -23.91 5.84
N ILE A 645 14.88 -25.09 6.06
CA ILE A 645 16.34 -25.31 6.00
C ILE A 645 16.86 -24.90 4.62
N LYS A 646 16.21 -25.33 3.53
CA LYS A 646 16.56 -24.95 2.17
C LYS A 646 16.58 -23.43 1.97
N GLY A 647 15.60 -22.72 2.52
CA GLY A 647 15.54 -21.26 2.51
C GLY A 647 16.57 -20.57 3.42
N ALA A 648 17.20 -21.28 4.35
CA ALA A 648 18.24 -20.76 5.26
C ALA A 648 19.68 -21.07 4.78
N LEU A 649 19.83 -21.83 3.70
CA LEU A 649 21.12 -22.15 3.09
C LEU A 649 21.86 -20.90 2.61
N SER A 650 23.17 -20.85 2.84
CA SER A 650 24.05 -19.73 2.52
C SER A 650 25.50 -20.18 2.43
N LYS A 651 26.35 -19.42 1.73
CA LYS A 651 27.78 -19.74 1.61
C LYS A 651 28.49 -19.71 2.97
N GLU A 652 28.05 -18.81 3.86
CA GLU A 652 28.54 -18.72 5.24
C GLU A 652 28.23 -20.01 6.00
N LEU A 653 27.00 -20.50 5.91
CA LEU A 653 26.60 -21.75 6.58
C LEU A 653 27.36 -22.97 6.05
N VAL A 654 27.60 -23.03 4.74
CA VAL A 654 28.45 -24.06 4.12
C VAL A 654 29.87 -24.01 4.68
N SER A 655 30.47 -22.82 4.80
CA SER A 655 31.82 -22.67 5.34
C SER A 655 31.94 -23.04 6.82
N GLU A 656 30.86 -22.86 7.60
CA GLU A 656 30.85 -23.17 9.03
C GLU A 656 30.61 -24.66 9.35
N VAL A 657 29.78 -25.34 8.54
CA VAL A 657 29.43 -26.75 8.75
C VAL A 657 30.30 -27.69 7.93
N GLY A 658 30.43 -27.47 6.63
CA GLY A 658 31.38 -28.16 5.75
C GLY A 658 31.13 -29.67 5.59
N SER A 659 29.89 -30.16 5.69
CA SER A 659 29.58 -31.60 5.72
C SER A 659 28.16 -31.92 5.23
N VAL A 660 27.91 -33.18 4.89
CA VAL A 660 26.60 -33.72 4.52
C VAL A 660 25.96 -34.37 5.74
N LEU A 661 24.78 -33.88 6.12
CA LEU A 661 23.98 -34.39 7.23
C LEU A 661 22.78 -35.17 6.67
N GLN A 662 22.55 -36.38 7.14
CA GLN A 662 21.34 -37.14 6.85
C GLN A 662 20.42 -37.16 8.06
N PHE A 663 19.12 -37.01 7.81
CA PHE A 663 18.06 -37.04 8.81
C PHE A 663 17.10 -38.18 8.48
N ASN A 664 16.95 -39.11 9.40
CA ASN A 664 15.96 -40.18 9.34
C ASN A 664 14.87 -39.88 10.37
N VAL A 665 13.75 -39.34 9.90
CA VAL A 665 12.64 -38.97 10.78
C VAL A 665 11.61 -40.10 10.81
N THR A 666 11.29 -40.61 12.00
CA THR A 666 10.38 -41.75 12.19
C THR A 666 9.00 -41.29 12.65
N GLY A 667 7.94 -42.08 12.42
CA GLY A 667 6.58 -41.77 12.87
C GLY A 667 5.67 -41.26 11.74
N LYS A 668 4.58 -40.57 12.08
CA LYS A 668 3.63 -40.01 11.10
C LYS A 668 4.36 -38.97 10.23
N ASP A 669 4.24 -39.12 8.92
CA ASP A 669 4.95 -38.32 7.90
C ASP A 669 6.50 -38.43 7.94
N GLY A 670 7.02 -39.56 8.47
CA GLY A 670 8.44 -39.88 8.52
C GLY A 670 9.05 -40.21 7.16
N GLY A 671 10.39 -40.09 7.06
CA GLY A 671 11.15 -40.29 5.85
C GLY A 671 12.65 -40.04 6.06
N SER A 672 13.41 -40.06 4.97
CA SER A 672 14.82 -39.67 4.98
C SER A 672 15.02 -38.40 4.17
N TRP A 673 15.86 -37.50 4.67
CA TRP A 673 16.31 -36.29 3.98
C TRP A 673 17.80 -36.10 4.20
N TYR A 674 18.42 -35.31 3.34
CA TYR A 674 19.80 -34.88 3.52
C TYR A 674 19.95 -33.38 3.31
N VAL A 675 20.93 -32.81 4.00
CA VAL A 675 21.37 -31.43 3.87
C VAL A 675 22.85 -31.47 3.53
N ASP A 676 23.17 -31.15 2.28
CA ASP A 676 24.56 -31.07 1.79
C ASP A 676 25.09 -29.65 2.01
N LEU A 677 26.00 -29.50 2.97
CA LEU A 677 26.72 -28.25 3.26
C LEU A 677 28.21 -28.37 2.92
N LYS A 678 28.57 -29.15 1.90
CA LYS A 678 29.96 -29.37 1.48
C LYS A 678 30.41 -28.38 0.41
N ASN A 679 29.53 -28.00 -0.52
CA ASN A 679 29.88 -27.19 -1.69
C ASN A 679 28.85 -26.10 -2.02
N GLY A 680 29.29 -25.04 -2.70
CA GLY A 680 28.42 -23.98 -3.22
C GLY A 680 27.70 -23.21 -2.11
N SER A 681 26.39 -23.02 -2.26
CA SER A 681 25.51 -22.45 -1.23
C SER A 681 24.80 -23.51 -0.37
N GLY A 682 25.09 -24.79 -0.60
CA GLY A 682 24.43 -25.93 0.04
C GLY A 682 23.18 -26.38 -0.71
N SER A 683 22.69 -27.59 -0.40
CA SER A 683 21.44 -28.13 -0.95
C SER A 683 20.69 -29.02 0.05
N VAL A 684 19.39 -29.21 -0.19
CA VAL A 684 18.53 -30.13 0.56
C VAL A 684 17.87 -31.09 -0.42
N GLY A 685 17.86 -32.38 -0.09
CA GLY A 685 17.15 -33.40 -0.86
C GLY A 685 16.40 -34.38 0.01
N LYS A 686 15.41 -35.05 -0.59
CA LYS A 686 14.64 -36.13 0.03
C LYS A 686 15.24 -37.47 -0.41
N GLY A 687 15.39 -38.40 0.53
CA GLY A 687 16.10 -39.67 0.36
C GLY A 687 17.33 -39.80 1.26
N ALA A 688 18.02 -40.94 1.18
CA ALA A 688 19.29 -41.14 1.85
C ALA A 688 20.40 -40.33 1.15
N ALA A 689 21.35 -39.81 1.93
CA ALA A 689 22.55 -39.19 1.37
C ALA A 689 23.46 -40.27 0.77
N SER A 690 24.21 -39.92 -0.27
CA SER A 690 25.20 -40.82 -0.89
C SER A 690 26.41 -41.09 0.02
N ASP A 691 26.86 -40.10 0.79
CA ASP A 691 27.97 -40.21 1.74
C ASP A 691 27.77 -39.26 2.95
N PRO A 692 26.89 -39.60 3.92
CA PRO A 692 26.63 -38.76 5.08
C PRO A 692 27.74 -38.88 6.13
N GLN A 693 28.32 -37.75 6.55
CA GLN A 693 29.29 -37.72 7.65
C GLN A 693 28.63 -37.77 9.04
N CYS A 694 27.31 -37.50 9.11
CA CYS A 694 26.51 -37.64 10.31
C CYS A 694 25.06 -37.99 9.95
N ILE A 695 24.51 -39.01 10.63
CA ILE A 695 23.13 -39.48 10.48
C ILE A 695 22.39 -39.24 11.79
N LEU A 696 21.26 -38.54 11.71
CA LEU A 696 20.42 -38.10 12.82
C LEU A 696 19.08 -38.82 12.73
N THR A 697 18.70 -39.57 13.76
CA THR A 697 17.44 -40.31 13.77
C THR A 697 16.58 -39.88 14.96
N MET A 698 15.34 -39.45 14.69
CA MET A 698 14.40 -39.03 15.74
C MET A 698 12.95 -39.11 15.26
N ASN A 699 11.97 -39.07 16.17
CA ASN A 699 10.56 -39.06 15.77
C ASN A 699 10.13 -37.70 15.19
N SER A 700 9.06 -37.68 14.39
CA SER A 700 8.59 -36.47 13.69
C SER A 700 8.16 -35.35 14.63
N GLU A 701 7.50 -35.66 15.75
CA GLU A 701 7.05 -34.66 16.73
C GLU A 701 8.22 -33.93 17.42
N ASP A 702 9.20 -34.68 17.92
CA ASP A 702 10.41 -34.13 18.55
C ASP A 702 11.29 -33.42 17.51
N PHE A 703 11.30 -33.88 16.25
CA PHE A 703 12.01 -33.21 15.15
C PHE A 703 11.45 -31.81 14.90
N ILE A 704 10.12 -31.69 14.81
CA ILE A 704 9.44 -30.41 14.61
C ILE A 704 9.73 -29.48 15.81
N LYS A 705 9.58 -29.97 17.05
CA LYS A 705 9.88 -29.20 18.27
C LYS A 705 11.34 -28.73 18.32
N MET A 706 12.26 -29.53 17.82
CA MET A 706 13.68 -29.18 17.79
C MET A 706 13.96 -28.01 16.85
N PHE A 707 13.38 -28.02 15.66
CA PHE A 707 13.56 -26.92 14.70
C PHE A 707 12.70 -25.68 15.01
N ALA A 708 11.60 -25.84 15.76
CA ALA A 708 10.86 -24.75 16.40
C ALA A 708 11.61 -24.10 17.57
N GLY A 709 12.70 -24.72 18.05
CA GLY A 709 13.49 -24.22 19.18
C GLY A 709 12.84 -24.46 20.54
N GLU A 710 11.80 -25.30 20.61
CA GLU A 710 11.14 -25.76 21.84
C GLU A 710 11.92 -26.91 22.50
N LEU A 711 12.73 -27.63 21.72
CA LEU A 711 13.58 -28.73 22.20
C LEU A 711 15.03 -28.52 21.75
N LYS A 712 15.97 -28.41 22.68
CA LYS A 712 17.40 -28.34 22.33
C LYS A 712 17.90 -29.70 21.84
N SER A 713 18.71 -29.70 20.78
CA SER A 713 19.28 -30.94 20.20
C SER A 713 20.11 -31.73 21.22
N THR A 714 20.85 -31.04 22.08
CA THR A 714 21.60 -31.61 23.21
C THR A 714 20.70 -32.29 24.24
N ALA A 715 19.59 -31.65 24.61
CA ALA A 715 18.60 -32.23 25.52
C ALA A 715 17.87 -33.44 24.90
N ALA A 716 17.55 -33.38 23.60
CA ALA A 716 16.94 -34.49 22.86
C ALA A 716 17.87 -35.71 22.81
N TYR A 717 19.17 -35.50 22.63
CA TYR A 717 20.17 -36.58 22.63
C TYR A 717 20.31 -37.22 24.02
N MET A 718 20.45 -36.41 25.07
CA MET A 718 20.58 -36.91 26.45
C MET A 718 19.33 -37.68 26.91
N ALA A 719 18.14 -37.27 26.45
CA ALA A 719 16.88 -37.97 26.71
C ALA A 719 16.65 -39.22 25.83
N GLY A 720 17.60 -39.59 24.96
CA GLY A 720 17.49 -40.73 24.04
C GLY A 720 16.51 -40.54 22.88
N LYS A 721 15.96 -39.33 22.72
CA LYS A 721 14.98 -38.97 21.67
C LYS A 721 15.63 -38.71 20.31
N LEU A 722 16.88 -38.26 20.31
CA LEU A 722 17.73 -38.09 19.13
C LEU A 722 18.86 -39.13 19.18
N LYS A 723 18.97 -39.97 18.15
CA LYS A 723 20.08 -40.92 17.97
C LYS A 723 21.02 -40.38 16.89
N ILE A 724 22.32 -40.39 17.18
CA ILE A 724 23.36 -39.87 16.28
C ILE A 724 24.28 -41.02 15.89
N LYS A 725 24.55 -41.18 14.59
CA LYS A 725 25.54 -42.12 14.06
C LYS A 725 26.51 -41.37 13.15
N GLY A 726 27.81 -41.43 13.43
CA GLY A 726 28.84 -40.69 12.69
C GLY A 726 29.52 -39.61 13.55
N ASN A 727 29.97 -38.52 12.94
CA ASN A 727 30.76 -37.50 13.64
C ASN A 727 29.89 -36.68 14.62
N MET A 728 30.09 -36.94 15.91
CA MET A 728 29.40 -36.26 17.02
C MET A 728 29.63 -34.74 17.07
N GLY A 729 30.81 -34.27 16.65
CA GLY A 729 31.11 -32.83 16.59
C GLY A 729 30.28 -32.08 15.55
N LEU A 730 29.84 -32.76 14.49
CA LEU A 730 28.92 -32.18 13.50
C LEU A 730 27.48 -32.10 14.02
N ALA A 731 27.08 -32.99 14.92
CA ALA A 731 25.76 -32.93 15.55
C ALA A 731 25.62 -31.75 16.52
N MET A 732 26.71 -31.27 17.13
CA MET A 732 26.67 -30.03 17.94
C MET A 732 26.55 -28.77 17.08
N LYS A 733 26.99 -28.81 15.82
CA LYS A 733 26.76 -27.71 14.86
C LYS A 733 25.31 -27.63 14.37
N LEU A 734 24.47 -28.61 14.72
CA LEU A 734 23.03 -28.60 14.42
C LEU A 734 22.31 -27.42 15.07
N GLU A 735 22.78 -26.97 16.24
CA GLU A 735 22.19 -25.83 16.93
C GLU A 735 22.23 -24.55 16.07
N LYS A 736 23.31 -24.35 15.31
CA LYS A 736 23.42 -23.24 14.35
C LYS A 736 22.42 -23.34 13.20
N LEU A 737 22.17 -24.57 12.72
CA LEU A 737 21.18 -24.82 11.68
C LEU A 737 19.77 -24.52 12.22
N THR A 738 19.46 -24.99 13.43
CA THR A 738 18.19 -24.74 14.10
C THR A 738 17.99 -23.26 14.46
N GLU A 739 19.04 -22.55 14.87
CA GLU A 739 18.99 -21.11 15.20
C GLU A 739 18.67 -20.25 13.98
N ARG A 740 19.25 -20.58 12.80
CA ARG A 740 18.96 -19.85 11.56
C ARG A 740 17.59 -20.17 10.96
N THR A 741 17.03 -21.34 11.25
CA THR A 741 15.63 -21.66 10.89
C THR A 741 14.63 -21.07 11.89
N LYS A 742 15.04 -20.84 13.15
CA LYS A 742 14.22 -20.22 14.20
C LYS A 742 13.80 -18.78 13.90
N SER A 743 14.56 -18.04 13.08
CA SER A 743 14.18 -16.69 12.63
C SER A 743 13.19 -16.68 11.43
N LYS A 744 12.71 -17.86 11.01
CA LYS A 744 11.82 -18.06 9.85
C LYS A 744 10.65 -19.02 10.15
N LEU A 745 10.52 -19.45 11.42
CA LEU A 745 9.36 -20.10 12.03
C LEU A 745 8.63 -19.04 12.84
#